data_AF-A0A0A1CXU4-F1
#
_entry.id   AF-A0A0A1CXU4-F1
#
_cell.length_a   1.000
_cell.length_b   1.000
_cell.length_c   1.000
_cell.angle_alpha   90.00
_cell.angle_beta   90.00
_cell.angle_gamma   90.00
#
_symmetry.space_group_name_H-M   'P 1'
#
loop_
_entity.id
_entity.type
_entity.pdbx_description
1 polymer ?
#
loop_
_entity_poly.entity_id
_entity_poly.type
_entity_poly.pdbx_seq_one_letter_code
_entity_poly.pdbx_strand_id
1 'polypeptide(L)'
;MKSTDFQRRWKRPRTVAIAGALTAGLLASMVAPAVADQATASTAAVGSYEEQILAKNGDNAIDPVLGANYRIPALAHLGDGIVLASYDGRPFGGDSPQPNSILQRRSIDNGQTWGEPTYVARGQMPAGDKLVYGFSDPSYVVDDVTGDVFNFFVYSKDVSFQEGGFGNDDADRRITSAAVAVSKDQGLTWSMDPAHMPVLPPVDYTADSEFASYAGPLITDVVKPVGDSHNIGGVQGVFASSGQGIQLKYGAYAGRLIQQFTGKVKQADGHIQYQAYSVYSDDHGATWHRGEFVGTGMDENKTVELSNGDVMLNSRASSGGNGGRKVAISTDGGTSYGDVTVDTLLSDPINNASIARMFPDAAEGSAEAKMLLFSNANSNSGRQNGTIRYSCNDGATWSAGKQFKAGAMSYSTVTALGDGTFGVFYEGDHNTMTFGKFNAEWLDIECGVELSAKPLTGDNGVTVEAELTLANGSQNAIAGAKASFAQQNAWNFGVADFPDVAAGASATVKVPVTIPASAKAGTINVTAKVNYGTREFSVGVPVTITGGAEAMLGLDVVGSRTDKDRDLDAEPYSVGEQVPYQFEVTSLGNVSSNVAPISGNFNPFLPPAGGNCRWKDLSMWANYTCGTPRHTVTAEDLADGFFVPQTTWEVSSTGMDTQNYDFTGDEVDLLKRNPSLALTIADGTVTDVDGDGFASIGDIVRYEVSATNDGNVRLTGLSGIAAIATADMGDTGLAVGQREVGTFDHVLDAEDIAAASVSGVQVTASAFNGILEATAVVEAAGRDLEVAPAEPETPGDTPGETPGETPGETPGETPGGTPGNGQLPGENPGATPTDKPIETPGAVVTPTDKPGWTPGATQPPAPVESALSTEAQTNVKEVLATTGTNATMLVLGGFLLLGLGALVVVRTSRRTRH
;
A
#
# COMPACT_ATOMS: atom_id res chain seq x y z
N MET A 1 66.41 -8.18 17.29
CA MET A 1 67.30 -9.38 17.30
C MET A 1 67.27 -9.96 15.89
N LYS A 2 68.41 -10.11 15.19
CA LYS A 2 69.07 -11.41 14.91
C LYS A 2 68.07 -12.52 14.49
N SER A 3 68.16 -13.19 13.34
CA SER A 3 69.22 -13.20 12.29
C SER A 3 68.77 -14.01 11.05
N THR A 4 69.21 -13.62 9.83
CA THR A 4 69.63 -14.50 8.67
C THR A 4 68.69 -15.62 8.12
N ASP A 5 68.65 -15.99 6.83
CA ASP A 5 69.44 -15.57 5.65
C ASP A 5 68.78 -15.88 4.27
N PHE A 6 68.99 -14.94 3.34
CA PHE A 6 69.42 -15.06 1.93
C PHE A 6 68.95 -16.18 0.95
N GLN A 7 68.31 -15.71 -0.14
CA GLN A 7 68.68 -15.83 -1.58
C GLN A 7 68.70 -17.23 -2.28
N ARG A 8 68.57 -17.38 -3.63
CA ARG A 8 68.55 -16.45 -4.79
C ARG A 8 67.76 -17.05 -5.98
N ARG A 9 67.35 -16.20 -6.94
CA ARG A 9 66.84 -16.58 -8.28
C ARG A 9 67.90 -17.37 -9.09
N TRP A 10 67.50 -18.11 -10.15
CA TRP A 10 67.88 -17.85 -11.56
C TRP A 10 67.18 -18.76 -12.63
N LYS A 11 66.61 -18.08 -13.64
CA LYS A 11 66.38 -18.40 -15.08
C LYS A 11 66.11 -19.83 -15.63
N ARG A 12 65.09 -19.89 -16.50
CA ARG A 12 64.76 -20.92 -17.55
C ARG A 12 65.86 -20.97 -18.67
N PRO A 13 65.72 -21.72 -19.81
CA PRO A 13 64.77 -22.78 -20.21
C PRO A 13 65.44 -24.03 -20.87
N ARG A 14 64.64 -25.03 -21.30
CA ARG A 14 64.83 -25.71 -22.62
C ARG A 14 63.67 -26.62 -23.04
N THR A 15 63.32 -26.54 -24.33
CA THR A 15 62.31 -27.33 -25.04
C THR A 15 62.94 -28.56 -25.71
N VAL A 16 62.29 -29.72 -25.71
CA VAL A 16 62.47 -30.81 -26.70
C VAL A 16 61.12 -31.49 -26.94
N ALA A 17 60.83 -31.85 -28.19
CA ALA A 17 59.60 -32.54 -28.64
C ALA A 17 59.89 -34.01 -29.03
N ILE A 18 58.95 -34.65 -29.75
CA ILE A 18 58.88 -36.06 -30.26
C ILE A 18 57.87 -36.87 -29.40
N ALA A 19 56.63 -37.13 -29.84
CA ALA A 19 56.09 -37.76 -31.06
C ALA A 19 56.18 -39.31 -31.06
N GLY A 20 55.02 -39.96 -31.21
CA GLY A 20 54.86 -41.41 -31.34
C GLY A 20 53.41 -41.73 -31.73
N ALA A 21 53.20 -42.51 -32.79
CA ALA A 21 51.90 -42.67 -33.43
C ALA A 21 51.43 -44.13 -33.50
N LEU A 22 50.09 -44.30 -33.55
CA LEU A 22 49.33 -45.38 -34.19
C LEU A 22 49.68 -46.85 -33.88
N THR A 23 48.67 -47.60 -33.42
CA THR A 23 48.07 -48.68 -34.23
C THR A 23 46.69 -49.08 -33.70
N ALA A 24 45.82 -49.56 -34.58
CA ALA A 24 44.43 -49.92 -34.28
C ALA A 24 44.21 -51.44 -34.27
N GLY A 25 43.16 -51.89 -33.59
CA GLY A 25 42.64 -53.25 -33.67
C GLY A 25 41.11 -53.24 -33.73
N LEU A 26 40.54 -53.60 -34.89
CA LEU A 26 39.10 -53.79 -35.07
C LEU A 26 38.65 -55.14 -34.49
N LEU A 27 37.43 -55.17 -33.95
CA LEU A 27 36.56 -56.34 -33.98
C LEU A 27 35.13 -55.87 -34.18
N ALA A 28 34.47 -56.38 -35.22
CA ALA A 28 33.14 -55.98 -35.64
C ALA A 28 32.15 -57.16 -35.53
N SER A 29 30.95 -56.89 -35.03
CA SER A 29 29.78 -57.75 -35.17
C SER A 29 28.53 -56.86 -35.34
N MET A 30 27.65 -57.25 -36.26
CA MET A 30 26.56 -56.41 -36.76
C MET A 30 25.26 -56.63 -35.99
N VAL A 31 24.52 -55.55 -35.70
CA VAL A 31 23.05 -55.58 -35.50
C VAL A 31 22.43 -54.36 -36.18
N ALA A 32 21.20 -54.52 -36.68
CA ALA A 32 20.41 -53.57 -37.47
C ALA A 32 20.09 -52.24 -36.75
N PRO A 33 19.67 -51.17 -37.47
CA PRO A 33 19.30 -49.91 -36.85
C PRO A 33 18.05 -50.07 -35.98
N ALA A 34 18.19 -49.80 -34.68
CA ALA A 34 17.03 -49.53 -33.84
C ALA A 34 16.41 -48.20 -34.29
N VAL A 35 15.13 -48.24 -34.67
CA VAL A 35 14.31 -47.03 -34.73
C VAL A 35 14.27 -46.50 -33.30
N ALA A 36 14.86 -45.32 -33.08
CA ALA A 36 14.74 -44.64 -31.80
C ALA A 36 13.30 -44.17 -31.67
N ASP A 37 12.51 -44.92 -30.90
CA ASP A 37 11.17 -44.54 -30.51
C ASP A 37 11.25 -43.19 -29.79
N GLN A 38 10.43 -42.22 -30.20
CA GLN A 38 10.49 -40.90 -29.56
C GLN A 38 9.95 -41.04 -28.15
N ALA A 39 10.83 -40.81 -27.16
CA ALA A 39 10.44 -40.72 -25.76
C ALA A 39 9.60 -39.44 -25.56
N THR A 40 8.29 -39.54 -25.84
CA THR A 40 7.30 -38.54 -25.45
C THR A 40 7.15 -38.55 -23.95
N ALA A 41 8.03 -37.83 -23.26
CA ALA A 41 7.93 -37.48 -21.87
C ALA A 41 7.91 -35.95 -21.75
N SER A 42 6.84 -35.33 -22.28
CA SER A 42 6.46 -33.99 -21.85
C SER A 42 5.92 -34.09 -20.43
N THR A 43 6.83 -34.09 -19.45
CA THR A 43 6.47 -33.62 -18.11
C THR A 43 6.19 -32.14 -18.26
N ALA A 44 4.93 -31.72 -18.07
CA ALA A 44 4.58 -30.31 -18.02
C ALA A 44 5.52 -29.60 -17.04
N ALA A 45 6.13 -28.50 -17.47
CA ALA A 45 7.04 -27.75 -16.62
C ALA A 45 6.28 -27.30 -15.36
N VAL A 46 6.86 -27.60 -14.19
CA VAL A 46 6.26 -27.22 -12.91
C VAL A 46 6.67 -25.78 -12.63
N GLY A 47 5.71 -24.94 -12.24
CA GLY A 47 6.00 -23.56 -11.83
C GLY A 47 6.96 -23.52 -10.65
N SER A 48 8.10 -22.84 -10.80
CA SER A 48 9.14 -22.69 -9.79
C SER A 48 9.39 -21.23 -9.41
N TYR A 49 9.66 -21.02 -8.13
CA TYR A 49 10.27 -19.79 -7.59
C TYR A 49 11.26 -20.21 -6.52
N GLU A 50 12.50 -19.74 -6.64
CA GLU A 50 13.59 -20.00 -5.69
C GLU A 50 14.26 -18.67 -5.33
N GLU A 51 14.73 -18.51 -4.09
CA GLU A 51 15.38 -17.27 -3.65
C GLU A 51 16.66 -17.50 -2.84
N GLN A 52 17.55 -16.52 -2.87
CA GLN A 52 18.80 -16.53 -2.12
C GLN A 52 19.23 -15.11 -1.72
N ILE A 53 19.67 -14.96 -0.47
CA ILE A 53 20.18 -13.70 0.07
C ILE A 53 21.65 -13.55 -0.38
N LEU A 54 21.92 -12.53 -1.19
CA LEU A 54 23.26 -12.21 -1.69
C LEU A 54 24.06 -11.32 -0.74
N ALA A 55 23.39 -10.46 0.03
CA ALA A 55 23.95 -9.67 1.12
C ALA A 55 22.87 -9.33 2.17
N LYS A 56 23.28 -9.06 3.42
CA LYS A 56 22.39 -8.69 4.54
C LYS A 56 23.07 -7.67 5.44
N ASN A 57 22.30 -6.80 6.09
CA ASN A 57 22.84 -5.86 7.07
C ASN A 57 23.50 -6.63 8.24
N GLY A 58 24.63 -6.13 8.71
CA GLY A 58 25.50 -6.77 9.69
C GLY A 58 26.49 -7.80 9.11
N ASP A 59 26.53 -8.02 7.79
CA ASP A 59 27.43 -9.01 7.18
C ASP A 59 28.88 -8.51 7.03
N ASN A 60 29.63 -8.63 8.11
CA ASN A 60 31.04 -8.28 8.17
C ASN A 60 31.95 -9.23 7.36
N ALA A 61 31.44 -10.33 6.78
CA ALA A 61 32.22 -11.20 5.92
C ALA A 61 32.38 -10.63 4.49
N ILE A 62 31.42 -9.81 4.06
CA ILE A 62 31.49 -9.07 2.78
C ILE A 62 32.49 -7.91 2.91
N ASP A 63 32.25 -6.98 3.83
CA ASP A 63 33.23 -5.96 4.24
C ASP A 63 32.85 -5.42 5.64
N PRO A 64 33.76 -5.38 6.63
CA PRO A 64 33.46 -5.00 8.01
C PRO A 64 33.27 -3.49 8.23
N VAL A 65 33.46 -2.66 7.19
CA VAL A 65 33.19 -1.22 7.20
C VAL A 65 31.88 -0.91 6.49
N LEU A 66 31.60 -1.57 5.37
CA LEU A 66 30.38 -1.36 4.58
C LEU A 66 29.17 -2.15 5.11
N GLY A 67 29.42 -3.22 5.88
CA GLY A 67 28.41 -4.18 6.34
C GLY A 67 27.31 -3.64 7.24
N ALA A 68 27.34 -2.36 7.64
CA ALA A 68 26.25 -1.75 8.38
C ALA A 68 24.92 -1.79 7.62
N ASN A 69 24.94 -1.51 6.31
CA ASN A 69 23.73 -1.56 5.48
C ASN A 69 24.04 -1.82 3.99
N TYR A 70 23.25 -2.68 3.34
CA TYR A 70 23.23 -2.88 1.90
C TYR A 70 21.88 -2.46 1.32
N ARG A 71 21.87 -1.85 0.13
CA ARG A 71 20.67 -1.34 -0.55
C ARG A 71 20.86 -1.24 -2.07
N ILE A 72 19.78 -0.90 -2.77
CA ILE A 72 19.72 -0.46 -4.17
C ILE A 72 20.19 -1.52 -5.20
N PRO A 73 19.27 -2.40 -5.66
CA PRO A 73 19.60 -3.52 -6.54
C PRO A 73 19.73 -3.11 -8.01
N ALA A 74 20.83 -3.55 -8.65
CA ALA A 74 21.04 -3.59 -10.08
C ALA A 74 21.27 -5.05 -10.54
N LEU A 75 20.74 -5.43 -11.70
CA LEU A 75 20.83 -6.80 -12.22
C LEU A 75 21.04 -6.75 -13.73
N ALA A 76 21.91 -7.61 -14.26
CA ALA A 76 22.08 -7.81 -15.70
C ALA A 76 22.41 -9.27 -16.01
N HIS A 77 21.84 -9.79 -17.09
CA HIS A 77 22.25 -11.05 -17.72
C HIS A 77 23.08 -10.72 -18.98
N LEU A 78 24.21 -11.41 -19.18
CA LEU A 78 25.18 -11.12 -20.24
C LEU A 78 25.24 -12.21 -21.34
N GLY A 79 24.29 -13.14 -21.34
CA GLY A 79 24.41 -14.38 -22.11
C GLY A 79 25.25 -15.45 -21.41
N ASP A 80 25.31 -16.65 -22.00
CA ASP A 80 26.10 -17.80 -21.54
C ASP A 80 25.96 -18.16 -20.04
N GLY A 81 24.82 -17.87 -19.44
CA GLY A 81 24.53 -18.11 -18.02
C GLY A 81 25.14 -17.10 -17.06
N ILE A 82 25.78 -16.04 -17.55
CA ILE A 82 26.44 -15.02 -16.72
C ILE A 82 25.41 -14.00 -16.24
N VAL A 83 25.33 -13.84 -14.92
CA VAL A 83 24.46 -12.84 -14.26
C VAL A 83 25.30 -11.99 -13.31
N LEU A 84 25.12 -10.67 -13.37
CA LEU A 84 25.73 -9.69 -12.47
C LEU A 84 24.65 -9.09 -11.57
N ALA A 85 24.88 -9.06 -10.26
CA ALA A 85 24.04 -8.37 -9.28
C ALA A 85 24.87 -7.34 -8.53
N SER A 86 24.52 -6.07 -8.62
CA SER A 86 25.25 -4.95 -8.01
C SER A 86 24.37 -4.17 -7.04
N TYR A 87 24.98 -3.63 -5.99
CA TYR A 87 24.29 -2.98 -4.88
C TYR A 87 25.23 -2.05 -4.09
N ASP A 88 24.66 -1.10 -3.37
CA ASP A 88 25.38 -0.24 -2.45
C ASP A 88 25.84 -1.03 -1.22
N GLY A 89 27.08 -0.81 -0.78
CA GLY A 89 27.52 -0.99 0.60
C GLY A 89 27.61 0.37 1.30
N ARG A 90 26.89 0.56 2.41
CA ARG A 90 26.62 1.86 3.03
C ARG A 90 27.13 1.92 4.49
N PRO A 91 28.33 2.49 4.74
CA PRO A 91 29.00 2.37 6.04
C PRO A 91 28.29 3.07 7.21
N PHE A 92 27.45 4.09 6.95
CA PHE A 92 26.56 4.67 7.97
C PHE A 92 25.08 4.70 7.54
N GLY A 93 24.69 3.84 6.60
CA GLY A 93 23.30 3.57 6.21
C GLY A 93 22.56 4.64 5.38
N GLY A 94 23.15 5.81 5.16
CA GLY A 94 22.52 6.87 4.36
C GLY A 94 22.70 6.72 2.85
N ASP A 95 21.89 7.44 2.08
CA ASP A 95 22.13 7.71 0.65
C ASP A 95 23.35 8.65 0.45
N SER A 96 23.64 9.06 -0.79
CA SER A 96 24.62 10.14 -1.05
C SER A 96 24.34 11.38 -0.16
N PRO A 97 25.36 12.07 0.40
CA PRO A 97 26.79 12.03 0.05
C PRO A 97 27.62 11.03 0.87
N GLN A 98 27.02 10.07 1.56
CA GLN A 98 27.77 9.12 2.38
C GLN A 98 28.84 8.38 1.59
N PRO A 99 29.96 7.93 2.21
CA PRO A 99 31.09 7.26 1.54
C PRO A 99 30.76 5.80 1.15
N ASN A 100 29.61 5.62 0.50
CA ASN A 100 29.07 4.40 -0.02
C ASN A 100 29.95 3.84 -1.15
N SER A 101 29.86 2.54 -1.39
CA SER A 101 30.60 1.83 -2.43
C SER A 101 29.66 0.99 -3.29
N ILE A 102 29.99 0.85 -4.57
CA ILE A 102 29.27 -0.05 -5.49
C ILE A 102 29.94 -1.43 -5.43
N LEU A 103 29.20 -2.40 -4.92
CA LEU A 103 29.57 -3.81 -4.86
C LEU A 103 28.92 -4.59 -6.00
N GLN A 104 29.47 -5.76 -6.29
CA GLN A 104 28.95 -6.70 -7.28
C GLN A 104 29.19 -8.14 -6.83
N ARG A 105 28.21 -9.02 -7.08
CA ARG A 105 28.40 -10.48 -7.15
C ARG A 105 28.13 -10.96 -8.58
N ARG A 106 28.76 -12.07 -8.96
CA ARG A 106 28.70 -12.65 -10.31
C ARG A 106 28.36 -14.14 -10.25
N SER A 107 27.41 -14.56 -11.07
CA SER A 107 27.05 -15.95 -11.36
C SER A 107 27.52 -16.35 -12.77
N ILE A 108 27.67 -17.66 -13.01
CA ILE A 108 27.99 -18.27 -14.30
C ILE A 108 27.03 -19.44 -14.66
N ASP A 109 25.91 -19.53 -13.97
CA ASP A 109 24.98 -20.66 -14.01
C ASP A 109 23.50 -20.21 -13.93
N ASN A 110 23.18 -19.06 -14.56
CA ASN A 110 21.87 -18.40 -14.50
C ASN A 110 21.39 -18.15 -13.07
N GLY A 111 22.28 -17.65 -12.21
CA GLY A 111 21.97 -17.30 -10.84
C GLY A 111 21.70 -18.50 -9.92
N GLN A 112 22.25 -19.69 -10.17
CA GLN A 112 22.16 -20.82 -9.23
C GLN A 112 23.21 -20.67 -8.11
N THR A 113 24.43 -20.25 -8.45
CA THR A 113 25.50 -19.95 -7.49
C THR A 113 26.14 -18.60 -7.79
N TRP A 114 26.68 -17.97 -6.74
CA TRP A 114 27.27 -16.64 -6.81
C TRP A 114 28.67 -16.63 -6.22
N GLY A 115 29.63 -16.07 -6.96
CA GLY A 115 30.98 -15.83 -6.48
C GLY A 115 31.06 -14.83 -5.33
N GLU A 116 32.27 -14.60 -4.85
CA GLU A 116 32.56 -13.63 -3.80
C GLU A 116 32.19 -12.19 -4.22
N PRO A 117 31.89 -11.29 -3.26
CA PRO A 117 31.72 -9.87 -3.52
C PRO A 117 32.97 -9.23 -4.13
N THR A 118 32.75 -8.35 -5.10
CA THR A 118 33.75 -7.56 -5.82
C THR A 118 33.36 -6.08 -5.81
N TYR A 119 34.31 -5.19 -6.11
CA TYR A 119 34.07 -3.75 -6.20
C TYR A 119 33.92 -3.31 -7.66
N VAL A 120 32.91 -2.49 -7.93
CA VAL A 120 32.83 -1.68 -9.16
C VAL A 120 33.46 -0.31 -8.91
N ALA A 121 33.19 0.28 -7.74
CA ALA A 121 33.80 1.52 -7.24
C ALA A 121 33.75 1.53 -5.70
N ARG A 122 34.76 2.09 -5.03
CA ARG A 122 34.84 2.13 -3.55
C ARG A 122 34.89 3.56 -3.02
N GLY A 123 33.92 3.90 -2.17
CA GLY A 123 33.89 5.18 -1.45
C GLY A 123 35.05 5.32 -0.48
N GLN A 124 35.38 6.57 -0.14
CA GLN A 124 36.48 6.90 0.76
C GLN A 124 35.95 7.39 2.10
N MET A 125 36.20 6.59 3.15
CA MET A 125 35.88 6.96 4.52
C MET A 125 36.63 8.25 4.93
N PRO A 126 35.94 9.23 5.54
CA PRO A 126 36.61 10.41 6.07
C PRO A 126 37.52 10.03 7.25
N ALA A 127 38.70 10.64 7.33
CA ALA A 127 39.65 10.44 8.42
C ALA A 127 39.97 11.78 9.09
N GLY A 128 39.19 12.15 10.10
CA GLY A 128 39.12 13.51 10.66
C GLY A 128 38.14 14.38 9.87
N ASP A 129 38.36 15.69 9.85
CA ASP A 129 37.58 16.69 9.09
C ASP A 129 37.85 16.62 7.56
N LYS A 130 38.01 15.41 7.01
CA LYS A 130 38.37 15.18 5.61
C LYS A 130 37.15 15.07 4.72
N LEU A 131 37.40 15.38 3.46
CA LEU A 131 36.51 15.24 2.32
C LEU A 131 35.89 13.84 2.23
N VAL A 132 34.58 13.80 2.04
CA VAL A 132 33.81 12.58 1.78
C VAL A 132 33.81 12.30 0.27
N TYR A 133 33.85 11.02 -0.10
CA TYR A 133 33.63 10.56 -1.47
C TYR A 133 32.80 9.29 -1.45
N GLY A 134 31.66 9.30 -2.13
CA GLY A 134 30.72 8.20 -2.16
C GLY A 134 30.26 7.84 -3.56
N PHE A 135 30.03 6.55 -3.78
CA PHE A 135 29.39 6.03 -4.98
C PHE A 135 28.09 5.32 -4.59
N SER A 136 26.98 5.61 -5.26
CA SER A 136 25.66 5.07 -4.90
C SER A 136 24.73 4.93 -6.09
N ASP A 137 23.74 4.06 -5.95
CA ASP A 137 22.62 3.85 -6.85
C ASP A 137 23.03 3.25 -8.21
N PRO A 138 23.53 1.99 -8.23
CA PRO A 138 24.00 1.35 -9.46
C PRO A 138 22.87 1.09 -10.47
N SER A 139 23.20 1.14 -11.75
CA SER A 139 22.36 0.68 -12.85
C SER A 139 23.19 0.09 -13.98
N TYR A 140 22.88 -1.14 -14.42
CA TYR A 140 23.59 -1.77 -15.53
C TYR A 140 23.03 -1.37 -16.89
N VAL A 141 23.90 -1.19 -17.88
CA VAL A 141 23.53 -1.27 -19.31
C VAL A 141 24.48 -2.26 -19.98
N VAL A 142 23.94 -3.15 -20.81
CA VAL A 142 24.70 -4.16 -21.56
C VAL A 142 24.65 -3.78 -23.04
N ASP A 143 25.80 -3.81 -23.70
CA ASP A 143 25.87 -3.73 -25.16
C ASP A 143 26.10 -5.13 -25.73
N ASP A 144 25.04 -5.75 -26.24
CA ASP A 144 25.09 -7.11 -26.79
C ASP A 144 25.87 -7.18 -28.12
N VAL A 145 26.17 -6.03 -28.76
CA VAL A 145 26.94 -5.96 -30.01
C VAL A 145 28.44 -6.03 -29.73
N THR A 146 28.91 -5.40 -28.64
CA THR A 146 30.35 -5.36 -28.29
C THR A 146 30.74 -6.30 -27.15
N GLY A 147 29.78 -6.65 -26.28
CA GLY A 147 30.02 -7.36 -25.02
C GLY A 147 30.53 -6.47 -23.89
N ASP A 148 30.61 -5.14 -24.08
CA ASP A 148 30.91 -4.19 -23.02
C ASP A 148 29.73 -4.06 -22.06
N VAL A 149 30.04 -3.89 -20.77
CA VAL A 149 29.05 -3.68 -19.71
C VAL A 149 29.32 -2.37 -19.00
N PHE A 150 28.28 -1.56 -18.84
CA PHE A 150 28.31 -0.26 -18.18
C PHE A 150 27.60 -0.36 -16.83
N ASN A 151 28.13 0.28 -15.79
CA ASN A 151 27.46 0.43 -14.50
C ASN A 151 27.47 1.92 -14.12
N PHE A 152 26.28 2.53 -14.15
CA PHE A 152 26.05 3.95 -13.85
C PHE A 152 25.76 4.15 -12.38
N PHE A 153 26.32 5.21 -11.78
CA PHE A 153 26.06 5.56 -10.39
C PHE A 153 26.33 7.06 -10.12
N VAL A 154 25.82 7.54 -8.99
CA VAL A 154 26.18 8.85 -8.43
C VAL A 154 27.65 8.85 -8.02
N TYR A 155 28.37 9.93 -8.33
CA TYR A 155 29.63 10.28 -7.65
C TYR A 155 29.36 11.49 -6.74
N SER A 156 29.41 11.27 -5.44
CA SER A 156 29.08 12.29 -4.43
C SER A 156 30.30 12.74 -3.65
N LYS A 157 30.32 14.04 -3.33
CA LYS A 157 31.38 14.74 -2.59
C LYS A 157 30.83 15.23 -1.24
N ASP A 158 30.48 16.51 -1.11
CA ASP A 158 29.89 17.07 0.13
C ASP A 158 28.37 17.33 0.03
N VAL A 159 27.70 16.78 -0.99
CA VAL A 159 26.28 17.04 -1.29
C VAL A 159 25.52 15.80 -1.75
N SER A 160 24.33 15.61 -1.18
CA SER A 160 23.31 14.72 -1.74
C SER A 160 22.72 15.27 -3.04
N PHE A 161 21.90 14.46 -3.70
CA PHE A 161 20.91 14.92 -4.70
C PHE A 161 20.08 16.12 -4.22
N GLN A 162 19.80 16.24 -2.92
CA GLN A 162 18.97 17.34 -2.40
C GLN A 162 19.72 18.67 -2.31
N GLU A 163 21.01 18.65 -1.98
CA GLU A 163 21.80 19.83 -1.58
C GLU A 163 22.76 20.33 -2.68
N GLY A 164 22.77 19.66 -3.82
CA GLY A 164 23.59 20.00 -4.98
C GLY A 164 23.41 21.44 -5.47
N GLY A 165 24.43 21.97 -6.13
CA GLY A 165 24.44 23.24 -6.83
C GLY A 165 24.18 23.09 -8.33
N PHE A 166 23.79 24.18 -8.97
CA PHE A 166 23.78 24.27 -10.43
C PHE A 166 25.22 24.32 -10.96
N GLY A 167 25.47 23.62 -12.07
CA GLY A 167 26.80 23.45 -12.63
C GLY A 167 27.18 21.97 -12.76
N ASN A 168 28.30 21.75 -13.45
CA ASN A 168 28.80 20.45 -13.85
C ASN A 168 30.33 20.29 -13.67
N ASP A 169 30.96 21.17 -12.88
CA ASP A 169 32.37 21.03 -12.53
C ASP A 169 32.54 19.88 -11.52
N ASP A 170 33.19 18.81 -11.94
CA ASP A 170 33.46 17.64 -11.12
C ASP A 170 34.49 17.89 -9.99
N ALA A 171 35.24 18.99 -10.04
CA ALA A 171 36.05 19.46 -8.92
C ALA A 171 35.24 20.22 -7.85
N ASP A 172 34.12 20.86 -8.21
CA ASP A 172 33.28 21.54 -7.23
C ASP A 172 32.58 20.52 -6.34
N ARG A 173 32.88 20.60 -5.04
CA ARG A 173 32.33 19.71 -4.01
C ARG A 173 30.87 19.96 -3.68
N ARG A 174 30.30 21.09 -4.16
CA ARG A 174 28.87 21.39 -4.15
C ARG A 174 28.12 20.80 -5.33
N ILE A 175 28.79 20.12 -6.26
CA ILE A 175 28.16 19.42 -7.39
C ILE A 175 28.01 17.93 -7.07
N THR A 176 26.78 17.43 -7.12
CA THR A 176 26.49 15.99 -7.26
C THR A 176 26.89 15.59 -8.68
N SER A 177 27.81 14.64 -8.81
CA SER A 177 28.37 14.18 -10.08
C SER A 177 27.77 12.83 -10.49
N ALA A 178 27.94 12.44 -11.75
CA ALA A 178 27.52 11.14 -12.26
C ALA A 178 28.67 10.45 -12.98
N ALA A 179 28.80 9.13 -12.77
CA ALA A 179 29.87 8.32 -13.32
C ALA A 179 29.31 7.06 -13.99
N VAL A 180 30.07 6.52 -14.94
CA VAL A 180 29.86 5.19 -15.50
C VAL A 180 31.15 4.38 -15.46
N ALA A 181 31.13 3.26 -14.73
CA ALA A 181 32.19 2.26 -14.80
C ALA A 181 31.96 1.37 -16.02
N VAL A 182 33.04 0.92 -16.67
CA VAL A 182 32.98 0.03 -17.84
C VAL A 182 33.78 -1.24 -17.57
N SER A 183 33.19 -2.38 -17.88
CA SER A 183 33.84 -3.69 -17.95
C SER A 183 33.89 -4.16 -19.41
N LYS A 184 35.04 -4.71 -19.81
CA LYS A 184 35.30 -5.29 -21.14
C LYS A 184 35.55 -6.80 -21.07
N ASP A 185 35.23 -7.40 -19.94
CA ASP A 185 35.56 -8.78 -19.57
C ASP A 185 34.41 -9.45 -18.79
N GLN A 186 33.17 -9.13 -19.18
CA GLN A 186 31.93 -9.72 -18.62
C GLN A 186 31.80 -9.53 -17.10
N GLY A 187 32.13 -8.33 -16.62
CA GLY A 187 32.03 -7.92 -15.22
C GLY A 187 33.13 -8.46 -14.31
N LEU A 188 34.27 -8.94 -14.84
CA LEU A 188 35.38 -9.42 -14.02
C LEU A 188 36.26 -8.28 -13.48
N THR A 189 36.48 -7.23 -14.29
CA THR A 189 37.18 -6.00 -13.88
C THR A 189 36.43 -4.76 -14.36
N TRP A 190 36.64 -3.65 -13.66
CA TRP A 190 35.96 -2.38 -13.92
C TRP A 190 36.98 -1.23 -14.05
N SER A 191 36.68 -0.24 -14.90
CA SER A 191 37.49 0.98 -15.07
C SER A 191 37.60 1.84 -13.80
N MET A 192 36.65 1.67 -12.86
CA MET A 192 36.61 2.37 -11.57
C MET A 192 36.93 1.46 -10.36
N ASP A 193 37.43 0.24 -10.62
CA ASP A 193 37.92 -0.66 -9.59
C ASP A 193 39.03 0.02 -8.76
N PRO A 194 39.03 -0.07 -7.41
CA PRO A 194 40.11 0.45 -6.55
C PRO A 194 41.53 -0.01 -6.90
N ALA A 195 41.71 -1.12 -7.62
CA ALA A 195 43.00 -1.56 -8.14
C ALA A 195 43.48 -0.74 -9.37
N HIS A 196 42.57 -0.05 -10.05
CA HIS A 196 42.82 0.74 -11.26
C HIS A 196 42.63 2.26 -11.04
N MET A 197 41.91 2.66 -9.99
CA MET A 197 41.71 4.08 -9.64
C MET A 197 42.87 4.70 -8.84
N PRO A 198 43.22 5.97 -9.13
CA PRO A 198 43.99 6.80 -8.21
C PRO A 198 43.31 6.94 -6.85
N VAL A 199 44.08 6.95 -5.76
CA VAL A 199 43.55 7.20 -4.41
C VAL A 199 43.02 8.62 -4.32
N LEU A 200 41.72 8.77 -4.02
CA LEU A 200 41.03 10.06 -4.01
C LEU A 200 41.71 11.02 -3.00
N PRO A 201 41.99 12.28 -3.37
CA PRO A 201 42.87 13.13 -2.58
C PRO A 201 42.22 13.52 -1.25
N PRO A 202 42.98 13.63 -0.15
CA PRO A 202 42.46 14.07 1.15
C PRO A 202 42.26 15.60 1.24
N VAL A 203 42.32 16.30 0.11
CA VAL A 203 42.27 17.76 -0.06
C VAL A 203 41.55 18.08 -1.38
N ASP A 204 41.04 19.29 -1.52
CA ASP A 204 40.37 19.74 -2.74
C ASP A 204 41.32 19.62 -3.95
N TYR A 205 40.76 19.22 -5.09
CA TYR A 205 41.45 19.18 -6.37
C TYR A 205 40.86 20.21 -7.32
N THR A 206 41.61 20.57 -8.35
CA THR A 206 41.20 21.50 -9.40
C THR A 206 40.65 20.75 -10.61
N ALA A 207 39.87 21.43 -11.47
CA ALA A 207 39.24 20.83 -12.66
C ALA A 207 40.24 20.27 -13.70
N ASP A 208 41.52 20.67 -13.64
CA ASP A 208 42.62 20.13 -14.46
C ASP A 208 43.37 18.94 -13.82
N SER A 209 42.89 18.44 -12.69
CA SER A 209 43.48 17.30 -11.97
C SER A 209 43.12 15.95 -12.60
N GLU A 210 43.99 14.94 -12.41
CA GLU A 210 43.67 13.53 -12.68
C GLU A 210 42.44 13.04 -11.89
N PHE A 211 42.12 13.72 -10.78
CA PHE A 211 40.95 13.48 -9.93
C PHE A 211 39.66 14.17 -10.42
N ALA A 212 39.75 15.10 -11.38
CA ALA A 212 38.59 15.69 -12.06
C ALA A 212 38.26 14.95 -13.37
N SER A 213 39.16 14.10 -13.84
CA SER A 213 39.05 13.36 -15.10
C SER A 213 39.57 11.92 -14.92
N TYR A 214 38.92 11.17 -14.02
CA TYR A 214 39.22 9.74 -13.85
C TYR A 214 39.09 8.97 -15.16
N ALA A 215 39.89 7.92 -15.33
CA ALA A 215 39.85 7.05 -16.51
C ALA A 215 38.61 6.11 -16.59
N GLY A 216 37.58 6.38 -15.78
CA GLY A 216 36.21 5.88 -15.96
C GLY A 216 35.29 7.11 -16.16
N PRO A 217 34.45 7.18 -17.23
CA PRO A 217 33.82 8.43 -17.62
C PRO A 217 32.93 9.04 -16.52
N LEU A 218 33.33 10.21 -16.03
CA LEU A 218 32.37 11.16 -15.47
C LEU A 218 31.57 11.73 -16.63
N ILE A 219 30.25 11.80 -16.46
CA ILE A 219 29.29 12.29 -17.47
C ILE A 219 28.45 13.44 -16.92
N THR A 220 28.95 14.11 -15.88
CA THR A 220 28.27 15.18 -15.16
C THR A 220 27.91 16.35 -16.09
N ASP A 221 28.74 16.64 -17.09
CA ASP A 221 28.48 17.66 -18.10
C ASP A 221 27.32 17.32 -19.05
N VAL A 222 27.18 16.06 -19.43
CA VAL A 222 26.05 15.52 -20.20
C VAL A 222 24.76 15.57 -19.38
N VAL A 223 24.80 15.04 -18.15
CA VAL A 223 23.58 14.83 -17.35
C VAL A 223 23.16 16.03 -16.51
N LYS A 224 24.04 17.03 -16.31
CA LYS A 224 23.74 18.33 -15.71
C LYS A 224 24.08 19.47 -16.68
N PRO A 225 23.21 19.77 -17.67
CA PRO A 225 23.35 21.00 -18.44
C PRO A 225 23.41 22.22 -17.50
N VAL A 226 24.29 23.16 -17.83
CA VAL A 226 24.31 24.49 -17.22
C VAL A 226 23.15 25.28 -17.83
N GLY A 227 22.34 25.92 -16.99
CA GLY A 227 21.21 26.72 -17.44
C GLY A 227 21.60 28.08 -17.99
N ASP A 228 20.61 28.95 -18.21
CA ASP A 228 20.84 30.36 -18.56
C ASP A 228 21.50 31.16 -17.41
N SER A 229 21.60 32.49 -17.53
CA SER A 229 22.14 33.36 -16.48
C SER A 229 21.37 33.33 -15.14
N HIS A 230 20.18 32.74 -15.10
CA HIS A 230 19.35 32.51 -13.91
C HIS A 230 19.25 31.02 -13.54
N ASN A 231 20.07 30.18 -14.20
CA ASN A 231 20.07 28.72 -14.18
C ASN A 231 18.82 28.04 -14.76
N ILE A 232 17.97 28.72 -15.54
CA ILE A 232 16.80 28.10 -16.19
C ILE A 232 17.24 26.99 -17.14
N GLY A 233 16.60 25.81 -17.06
CA GLY A 233 17.01 24.60 -17.76
C GLY A 233 18.21 23.88 -17.13
N GLY A 234 18.83 24.47 -16.11
CA GLY A 234 19.93 23.86 -15.38
C GLY A 234 19.47 22.81 -14.37
N VAL A 235 20.33 21.82 -14.13
CA VAL A 235 20.07 20.74 -13.15
C VAL A 235 20.81 21.01 -11.85
N GLN A 236 20.08 21.01 -10.73
CA GLN A 236 20.64 21.21 -9.39
C GLN A 236 21.27 19.93 -8.83
N GLY A 237 20.49 18.85 -8.81
CA GLY A 237 20.88 17.51 -8.35
C GLY A 237 20.44 16.49 -9.38
N VAL A 238 21.22 15.41 -9.52
CA VAL A 238 21.04 14.38 -10.54
C VAL A 238 21.38 13.00 -9.97
N PHE A 239 20.75 11.95 -10.49
CA PHE A 239 21.19 10.57 -10.31
C PHE A 239 20.69 9.67 -11.44
N ALA A 240 21.40 8.57 -11.69
CA ALA A 240 20.95 7.50 -12.57
C ALA A 240 19.86 6.69 -11.86
N SER A 241 18.76 6.39 -12.55
CA SER A 241 17.68 5.56 -12.00
C SER A 241 18.17 4.11 -11.87
N SER A 242 18.47 3.70 -10.63
CA SER A 242 19.10 2.42 -10.28
C SER A 242 18.32 1.17 -10.73
N GLY A 243 19.03 0.14 -11.19
CA GLY A 243 18.43 -1.09 -11.75
C GLY A 243 19.15 -1.59 -13.02
N GLN A 244 18.44 -1.51 -14.15
CA GLN A 244 18.95 -1.85 -15.48
C GLN A 244 18.39 -0.86 -16.51
N GLY A 245 19.22 -0.37 -17.42
CA GLY A 245 18.82 0.27 -18.68
C GLY A 245 18.74 -0.74 -19.83
N ILE A 246 18.67 -0.26 -21.08
CA ILE A 246 18.39 -1.11 -22.26
C ILE A 246 19.33 -0.82 -23.44
N GLN A 247 19.41 -1.78 -24.36
CA GLN A 247 19.86 -1.56 -25.73
C GLN A 247 18.66 -1.76 -26.67
N LEU A 248 18.43 -0.81 -27.58
CA LEU A 248 17.38 -0.92 -28.60
C LEU A 248 17.72 -2.01 -29.63
N LYS A 249 16.73 -2.81 -30.03
CA LYS A 249 16.85 -3.87 -31.05
C LYS A 249 16.21 -3.48 -32.38
N TYR A 250 15.30 -2.50 -32.39
CA TYR A 250 14.41 -2.22 -33.53
C TYR A 250 14.61 -0.81 -34.12
N GLY A 251 14.01 -0.60 -35.30
CA GLY A 251 13.89 0.73 -35.92
C GLY A 251 15.23 1.40 -36.32
N ALA A 252 15.18 2.73 -36.46
CA ALA A 252 16.31 3.54 -36.93
C ALA A 252 17.45 3.71 -35.90
N TYR A 253 17.21 3.33 -34.64
CA TYR A 253 18.12 3.51 -33.50
C TYR A 253 18.57 2.17 -32.90
N ALA A 254 18.40 1.05 -33.62
CA ALA A 254 18.87 -0.26 -33.18
C ALA A 254 20.37 -0.23 -32.86
N GLY A 255 20.73 -0.77 -31.69
CA GLY A 255 22.08 -0.68 -31.11
C GLY A 255 22.26 0.43 -30.07
N ARG A 256 21.38 1.45 -30.05
CA ARG A 256 21.42 2.55 -29.07
C ARG A 256 21.32 2.02 -27.63
N LEU A 257 22.23 2.46 -26.78
CA LEU A 257 22.21 2.23 -25.34
C LEU A 257 21.40 3.34 -24.65
N ILE A 258 20.57 3.00 -23.66
CA ILE A 258 19.73 3.96 -22.91
C ILE A 258 19.80 3.68 -21.41
N GLN A 259 20.19 4.69 -20.63
CA GLN A 259 20.08 4.77 -19.18
C GLN A 259 19.15 5.92 -18.78
N GLN A 260 18.24 5.68 -17.83
CA GLN A 260 17.35 6.71 -17.32
C GLN A 260 17.96 7.52 -16.18
N PHE A 261 17.64 8.81 -16.12
CA PHE A 261 18.10 9.76 -15.12
C PHE A 261 16.94 10.61 -14.58
N THR A 262 17.06 10.99 -13.31
CA THR A 262 16.20 11.98 -12.65
C THR A 262 17.02 13.23 -12.32
N GLY A 263 16.47 14.41 -12.60
CA GLY A 263 17.10 15.69 -12.27
C GLY A 263 16.16 16.69 -11.61
N LYS A 264 16.73 17.50 -10.70
CA LYS A 264 16.09 18.69 -10.12
C LYS A 264 16.29 19.88 -11.06
N VAL A 265 15.39 20.04 -12.03
CA VAL A 265 15.49 21.01 -13.12
C VAL A 265 14.84 22.35 -12.74
N LYS A 266 15.58 23.44 -12.93
CA LYS A 266 15.09 24.81 -12.71
C LYS A 266 14.18 25.26 -13.85
N GLN A 267 12.93 25.56 -13.51
CA GLN A 267 11.91 26.02 -14.45
C GLN A 267 11.90 27.55 -14.58
N ALA A 268 11.37 28.06 -15.69
CA ALA A 268 11.36 29.49 -16.03
C ALA A 268 10.55 30.37 -15.05
N ASP A 269 9.59 29.78 -14.33
CA ASP A 269 8.83 30.42 -13.24
C ASP A 269 9.64 30.55 -11.93
N GLY A 270 10.84 29.98 -11.87
CA GLY A 270 11.71 29.95 -10.70
C GLY A 270 11.55 28.72 -9.81
N HIS A 271 10.58 27.84 -10.06
CA HIS A 271 10.43 26.58 -9.32
C HIS A 271 11.51 25.55 -9.74
N ILE A 272 11.73 24.54 -8.89
CA ILE A 272 12.61 23.41 -9.18
C ILE A 272 11.74 22.17 -9.23
N GLN A 273 11.66 21.53 -10.39
CA GLN A 273 10.84 20.36 -10.63
C GLN A 273 11.71 19.12 -10.74
N TYR A 274 11.17 17.98 -10.29
CA TYR A 274 11.79 16.69 -10.56
C TYR A 274 11.30 16.24 -11.94
N GLN A 275 12.23 16.10 -12.89
CA GLN A 275 11.94 15.68 -14.26
C GLN A 275 12.80 14.46 -14.61
N ALA A 276 12.23 13.59 -15.43
CA ALA A 276 12.92 12.43 -15.96
C ALA A 276 13.55 12.78 -17.33
N TYR A 277 14.61 12.05 -17.70
CA TYR A 277 15.19 12.10 -19.04
C TYR A 277 16.01 10.85 -19.32
N SER A 278 16.11 10.50 -20.60
CA SER A 278 17.04 9.46 -21.08
C SER A 278 18.43 10.04 -21.30
N VAL A 279 19.44 9.23 -21.00
CA VAL A 279 20.84 9.44 -21.37
C VAL A 279 21.23 8.26 -22.24
N TYR A 280 21.69 8.53 -23.45
CA TYR A 280 21.85 7.50 -24.49
C TYR A 280 23.19 7.60 -25.22
N SER A 281 23.58 6.51 -25.87
CA SER A 281 24.77 6.42 -26.73
C SER A 281 24.43 5.65 -28.01
N ASP A 282 24.83 6.22 -29.16
CA ASP A 282 24.73 5.62 -30.49
C ASP A 282 26.08 5.06 -30.99
N ASP A 283 27.12 5.11 -30.16
CA ASP A 283 28.50 4.77 -30.50
C ASP A 283 29.14 3.76 -29.52
N HIS A 284 28.31 2.83 -29.02
CA HIS A 284 28.71 1.75 -28.12
C HIS A 284 29.34 2.25 -26.81
N GLY A 285 28.76 3.32 -26.25
CA GLY A 285 29.15 3.92 -24.97
C GLY A 285 30.41 4.76 -25.01
N ALA A 286 30.95 5.08 -26.20
CA ALA A 286 32.13 5.94 -26.35
C ALA A 286 31.82 7.42 -26.06
N THR A 287 30.62 7.88 -26.42
CA THR A 287 30.05 9.17 -26.01
C THR A 287 28.62 9.01 -25.53
N TRP A 288 28.17 9.95 -24.68
CA TRP A 288 26.82 9.95 -24.11
C TRP A 288 26.13 11.29 -24.39
N HIS A 289 24.82 11.23 -24.60
CA HIS A 289 23.95 12.36 -24.91
C HIS A 289 22.73 12.35 -24.01
N ARG A 290 22.18 13.53 -23.71
CA ARG A 290 20.96 13.69 -22.90
C ARG A 290 19.78 14.02 -23.82
N GLY A 291 18.67 13.30 -23.66
CA GLY A 291 17.39 13.61 -24.31
C GLY A 291 16.72 14.86 -23.72
N GLU A 292 15.45 15.10 -24.08
CA GLU A 292 14.66 16.19 -23.51
C GLU A 292 14.20 15.88 -22.07
N PHE A 293 13.87 16.93 -21.30
CA PHE A 293 13.26 16.77 -19.98
C PHE A 293 11.77 16.45 -20.12
N VAL A 294 11.28 15.40 -19.47
CA VAL A 294 9.86 15.02 -19.49
C VAL A 294 9.24 15.05 -18.09
N GLY A 295 8.00 15.53 -18.03
CA GLY A 295 7.12 15.47 -16.86
C GLY A 295 7.47 16.43 -15.72
N THR A 296 6.65 16.38 -14.67
CA THR A 296 6.86 17.05 -13.38
C THR A 296 6.46 16.09 -12.27
N GLY A 297 7.04 16.25 -11.07
CA GLY A 297 6.86 15.27 -9.99
C GLY A 297 7.31 13.86 -10.40
N MET A 298 8.33 13.78 -11.26
CA MET A 298 8.96 12.52 -11.66
C MET A 298 9.95 12.09 -10.57
N ASP A 299 10.43 10.86 -10.66
CA ASP A 299 11.52 10.30 -9.85
C ASP A 299 12.02 9.05 -10.59
N GLU A 300 12.75 8.15 -9.90
CA GLU A 300 13.26 6.87 -10.41
C GLU A 300 12.39 6.22 -11.49
N ASN A 301 12.93 6.20 -12.71
CA ASN A 301 12.23 5.79 -13.90
C ASN A 301 13.04 4.81 -14.73
N LYS A 302 12.34 3.97 -15.49
CA LYS A 302 12.89 2.89 -16.32
C LYS A 302 12.31 2.98 -17.72
N THR A 303 12.97 2.33 -18.66
CA THR A 303 12.53 2.28 -20.06
C THR A 303 12.54 0.87 -20.60
N VAL A 304 11.59 0.58 -21.48
CA VAL A 304 11.54 -0.67 -22.26
C VAL A 304 11.16 -0.35 -23.71
N GLU A 305 11.81 -1.04 -24.65
CA GLU A 305 11.46 -1.00 -26.07
C GLU A 305 10.25 -1.91 -26.32
N LEU A 306 9.18 -1.32 -26.85
CA LEU A 306 7.92 -1.99 -27.16
C LEU A 306 8.00 -2.78 -28.48
N SER A 307 6.98 -3.59 -28.78
CA SER A 307 6.96 -4.44 -29.97
C SER A 307 7.06 -3.69 -31.30
N ASN A 308 6.72 -2.40 -31.32
CA ASN A 308 6.77 -1.52 -32.50
C ASN A 308 8.02 -0.62 -32.55
N GLY A 309 8.99 -0.78 -31.64
CA GLY A 309 10.19 0.06 -31.57
C GLY A 309 10.04 1.38 -30.81
N ASP A 310 8.83 1.72 -30.33
CA ASP A 310 8.66 2.85 -29.41
C ASP A 310 9.29 2.54 -28.05
N VAL A 311 9.73 3.57 -27.32
CA VAL A 311 10.31 3.42 -25.98
C VAL A 311 9.30 3.90 -24.93
N MET A 312 8.78 2.97 -24.13
CA MET A 312 7.96 3.29 -22.96
C MET A 312 8.85 3.67 -21.78
N LEU A 313 8.56 4.80 -21.14
CA LEU A 313 9.10 5.21 -19.85
C LEU A 313 8.08 4.92 -18.75
N ASN A 314 8.52 4.25 -17.67
CA ASN A 314 7.73 4.01 -16.45
C ASN A 314 8.46 4.62 -15.24
N SER A 315 7.81 5.53 -14.51
CA SER A 315 8.42 6.39 -13.48
C SER A 315 7.70 6.30 -12.14
N ARG A 316 8.51 6.35 -11.08
CA ARG A 316 8.09 6.67 -9.71
C ARG A 316 7.56 8.10 -9.70
N ALA A 317 6.46 8.34 -9.03
CA ALA A 317 5.87 9.68 -8.92
C ALA A 317 6.24 10.32 -7.58
N SER A 318 7.23 11.22 -7.55
CA SER A 318 7.56 12.00 -6.35
C SER A 318 6.40 12.90 -5.89
N SER A 319 5.53 13.29 -6.81
CA SER A 319 4.22 13.91 -6.52
C SER A 319 3.22 13.64 -7.65
N GLY A 320 1.91 13.79 -7.38
CA GLY A 320 0.87 13.66 -8.41
C GLY A 320 0.77 12.28 -9.07
N GLY A 321 1.16 11.22 -8.36
CA GLY A 321 1.04 9.84 -8.81
C GLY A 321 -0.29 9.17 -8.49
N ASN A 322 -1.09 9.72 -7.57
CA ASN A 322 -2.39 9.16 -7.15
C ASN A 322 -2.35 7.65 -6.79
N GLY A 323 -1.23 7.19 -6.20
CA GLY A 323 -1.00 5.77 -5.88
C GLY A 323 -0.64 4.89 -7.09
N GLY A 324 -0.30 5.44 -8.24
CA GLY A 324 0.11 4.73 -9.45
C GLY A 324 1.48 5.15 -9.98
N ARG A 325 1.96 4.42 -11.00
CA ARG A 325 3.16 4.78 -11.77
C ARG A 325 2.85 5.91 -12.76
N LYS A 326 3.86 6.68 -13.16
CA LYS A 326 3.78 7.60 -14.31
C LYS A 326 4.31 6.93 -15.57
N VAL A 327 3.63 7.13 -16.70
CA VAL A 327 3.99 6.52 -17.99
C VAL A 327 4.04 7.58 -19.09
N ALA A 328 5.03 7.49 -19.98
CA ALA A 328 5.13 8.30 -21.21
C ALA A 328 5.76 7.45 -22.33
N ILE A 329 5.46 7.79 -23.59
CA ILE A 329 5.97 7.08 -24.77
C ILE A 329 6.87 8.00 -25.60
N SER A 330 7.99 7.47 -26.05
CA SER A 330 8.89 8.07 -27.05
C SER A 330 8.78 7.32 -28.36
N THR A 331 8.73 8.05 -29.47
CA THR A 331 8.71 7.53 -30.85
C THR A 331 10.02 7.84 -31.60
N ASP A 332 11.05 8.33 -30.89
CA ASP A 332 12.32 8.81 -31.44
C ASP A 332 13.55 8.17 -30.74
N GLY A 333 13.40 6.91 -30.31
CA GLY A 333 14.47 6.13 -29.67
C GLY A 333 14.85 6.65 -28.29
N GLY A 334 13.89 7.17 -27.52
CA GLY A 334 14.10 7.72 -26.18
C GLY A 334 14.65 9.15 -26.14
N THR A 335 14.68 9.88 -27.26
CA THR A 335 15.27 11.22 -27.32
C THR A 335 14.33 12.27 -26.70
N SER A 336 13.03 12.18 -27.00
CA SER A 336 11.95 12.97 -26.43
C SER A 336 10.76 12.06 -26.09
N TYR A 337 9.86 12.51 -25.23
CA TYR A 337 8.68 11.75 -24.79
C TYR A 337 7.43 12.62 -24.90
N GLY A 338 6.30 11.99 -25.21
CA GLY A 338 4.98 12.63 -25.19
C GLY A 338 4.46 12.90 -23.77
N ASP A 339 3.14 13.16 -23.69
CA ASP A 339 2.47 13.49 -22.43
C ASP A 339 2.65 12.39 -21.36
N VAL A 340 2.85 12.83 -20.12
CA VAL A 340 2.93 11.93 -18.96
C VAL A 340 1.54 11.65 -18.41
N THR A 341 1.17 10.38 -18.39
CA THR A 341 -0.07 9.87 -17.79
C THR A 341 0.22 9.14 -16.48
N VAL A 342 -0.81 8.95 -15.65
CA VAL A 342 -0.74 8.10 -14.45
C VAL A 342 -1.43 6.78 -14.75
N ASP A 343 -0.68 5.68 -14.59
CA ASP A 343 -1.19 4.32 -14.63
C ASP A 343 -1.45 3.82 -13.19
N THR A 344 -2.73 3.80 -12.82
CA THR A 344 -3.22 3.31 -11.52
C THR A 344 -3.42 1.80 -11.48
N LEU A 345 -3.23 1.07 -12.60
CA LEU A 345 -3.16 -0.40 -12.60
C LEU A 345 -1.89 -0.89 -11.91
N LEU A 346 -0.83 -0.07 -11.96
CA LEU A 346 0.45 -0.29 -11.32
C LEU A 346 0.52 0.47 -9.99
N SER A 347 -0.19 -0.06 -8.98
CA SER A 347 -0.21 0.49 -7.61
C SER A 347 1.20 0.65 -7.03
N ASP A 348 1.55 1.84 -6.51
CA ASP A 348 2.92 2.17 -6.10
C ASP A 348 2.99 3.11 -4.87
N PRO A 349 3.85 2.81 -3.87
CA PRO A 349 3.99 3.58 -2.64
C PRO A 349 5.09 4.65 -2.73
N ILE A 350 5.28 5.26 -3.90
CA ILE A 350 6.36 6.21 -4.21
C ILE A 350 7.74 5.53 -4.05
N ASN A 351 7.97 4.48 -4.84
CA ASN A 351 9.11 3.58 -4.73
C ASN A 351 9.79 3.30 -6.09
N ASN A 352 10.99 2.71 -6.10
CA ASN A 352 11.58 2.22 -7.34
C ASN A 352 10.87 0.94 -7.81
N ALA A 353 10.88 0.71 -9.12
CA ALA A 353 10.28 -0.45 -9.79
C ALA A 353 11.13 -0.83 -11.00
N SER A 354 10.81 -1.94 -11.67
CA SER A 354 11.42 -2.27 -12.96
C SER A 354 10.42 -2.77 -13.98
N ILE A 355 10.81 -2.64 -15.25
CA ILE A 355 10.07 -3.10 -16.41
C ILE A 355 11.07 -3.65 -17.43
N ALA A 356 10.79 -4.80 -18.03
CA ALA A 356 11.66 -5.47 -19.00
C ALA A 356 10.84 -6.23 -20.04
N ARG A 357 11.39 -6.46 -21.24
CA ARG A 357 10.82 -7.46 -22.17
C ARG A 357 11.01 -8.85 -21.58
N MET A 358 9.97 -9.68 -21.62
CA MET A 358 10.04 -11.08 -21.26
C MET A 358 10.86 -11.88 -22.28
N PHE A 359 10.77 -11.50 -23.56
CA PHE A 359 11.51 -12.07 -24.67
C PHE A 359 12.32 -10.96 -25.38
N PRO A 360 13.53 -10.63 -24.90
CA PRO A 360 14.31 -9.51 -25.44
C PRO A 360 14.72 -9.71 -26.91
N ASP A 361 14.93 -10.95 -27.35
CA ASP A 361 15.34 -11.30 -28.73
C ASP A 361 14.16 -11.63 -29.67
N ALA A 362 12.92 -11.35 -29.25
CA ALA A 362 11.75 -11.52 -30.09
C ALA A 362 11.79 -10.60 -31.34
N ALA A 363 11.16 -11.02 -32.43
CA ALA A 363 11.08 -10.22 -33.65
C ALA A 363 10.13 -9.02 -33.48
N GLU A 364 10.46 -7.89 -34.10
CA GLU A 364 9.61 -6.69 -34.14
C GLU A 364 8.18 -7.03 -34.60
N GLY A 365 7.17 -6.52 -33.89
CA GLY A 365 5.74 -6.75 -34.12
C GLY A 365 5.19 -8.13 -33.72
N SER A 366 6.04 -9.07 -33.27
CA SER A 366 5.61 -10.41 -32.82
C SER A 366 4.75 -10.37 -31.56
N ALA A 367 4.09 -11.50 -31.24
CA ALA A 367 3.33 -11.62 -30.00
C ALA A 367 4.28 -11.65 -28.78
N GLU A 368 5.41 -12.33 -28.90
CA GLU A 368 6.46 -12.42 -27.88
C GLU A 368 7.10 -11.05 -27.58
N ALA A 369 7.29 -10.20 -28.60
CA ALA A 369 7.85 -8.85 -28.41
C ALA A 369 6.93 -7.91 -27.61
N LYS A 370 5.62 -8.21 -27.53
CA LYS A 370 4.64 -7.47 -26.72
C LYS A 370 4.64 -7.85 -25.25
N MET A 371 5.39 -8.90 -24.88
CA MET A 371 5.34 -9.45 -23.54
C MET A 371 6.32 -8.73 -22.61
N LEU A 372 5.77 -8.06 -21.61
CA LEU A 372 6.52 -7.28 -20.63
C LEU A 372 6.40 -7.91 -19.24
N LEU A 373 7.47 -7.82 -18.46
CA LEU A 373 7.48 -8.07 -17.02
C LEU A 373 7.63 -6.74 -16.27
N PHE A 374 6.95 -6.59 -15.14
CA PHE A 374 7.06 -5.45 -14.24
C PHE A 374 7.19 -5.92 -12.79
N SER A 375 8.11 -5.33 -12.02
CA SER A 375 8.28 -5.62 -10.59
C SER A 375 8.21 -4.37 -9.72
N ASN A 376 7.37 -4.39 -8.69
CA ASN A 376 7.37 -3.35 -7.66
C ASN A 376 6.79 -3.84 -6.30
N ALA A 377 6.75 -2.91 -5.34
CA ALA A 377 5.99 -3.05 -4.11
C ALA A 377 4.51 -2.74 -4.41
N ASN A 378 3.66 -3.76 -4.40
CA ASN A 378 2.27 -3.65 -4.83
C ASN A 378 1.38 -3.18 -3.67
N SER A 379 1.47 -1.89 -3.36
CA SER A 379 0.77 -1.25 -2.24
C SER A 379 0.76 0.27 -2.42
N ASN A 380 -0.27 0.95 -1.90
CA ASN A 380 -0.32 2.42 -1.84
C ASN A 380 0.04 2.97 -0.45
N SER A 381 0.13 2.12 0.58
CA SER A 381 0.36 2.51 1.98
C SER A 381 1.80 2.30 2.47
N GLY A 382 2.67 1.64 1.69
CA GLY A 382 4.06 1.41 2.10
C GLY A 382 4.82 0.41 1.24
N ARG A 383 6.13 0.32 1.44
CA ARG A 383 7.05 -0.56 0.69
C ARG A 383 6.93 -2.02 1.11
N GLN A 384 5.91 -2.69 0.56
CA GLN A 384 5.56 -4.06 0.89
C GLN A 384 4.96 -4.81 -0.31
N ASN A 385 4.80 -6.12 -0.16
CA ASN A 385 4.10 -7.00 -1.11
C ASN A 385 4.72 -7.00 -2.51
N GLY A 386 6.00 -7.41 -2.58
CA GLY A 386 6.72 -7.53 -3.84
C GLY A 386 6.01 -8.45 -4.82
N THR A 387 5.64 -7.92 -5.99
CA THR A 387 4.83 -8.59 -7.00
C THR A 387 5.47 -8.48 -8.38
N ILE A 388 5.45 -9.57 -9.15
CA ILE A 388 5.72 -9.56 -10.59
C ILE A 388 4.39 -9.50 -11.32
N ARG A 389 4.21 -8.53 -12.22
CA ARG A 389 3.10 -8.44 -13.16
C ARG A 389 3.62 -8.73 -14.58
N TYR A 390 2.78 -9.29 -15.44
CA TYR A 390 3.04 -9.38 -16.87
C TYR A 390 2.00 -8.59 -17.69
N SER A 391 2.39 -8.21 -18.90
CA SER A 391 1.52 -7.71 -19.97
C SER A 391 1.78 -8.54 -21.22
N CYS A 392 0.75 -8.74 -22.06
CA CYS A 392 0.89 -9.37 -23.38
C CYS A 392 0.62 -8.39 -24.54
N ASN A 393 0.48 -7.09 -24.25
CA ASN A 393 0.05 -6.07 -25.21
C ASN A 393 0.74 -4.72 -24.95
N ASP A 394 2.08 -4.73 -24.91
CA ASP A 394 2.91 -3.52 -24.82
C ASP A 394 2.58 -2.63 -23.59
N GLY A 395 2.11 -3.25 -22.49
CA GLY A 395 1.75 -2.55 -21.25
C GLY A 395 0.37 -1.89 -21.24
N ALA A 396 -0.45 -2.09 -22.29
CA ALA A 396 -1.81 -1.54 -22.34
C ALA A 396 -2.76 -2.15 -21.28
N THR A 397 -2.52 -3.41 -20.91
CA THR A 397 -3.17 -4.10 -19.77
C THR A 397 -2.15 -4.91 -18.98
N TRP A 398 -2.42 -5.11 -17.69
CA TRP A 398 -1.57 -5.87 -16.79
C TRP A 398 -2.34 -6.97 -16.07
N SER A 399 -1.68 -8.10 -15.83
CA SER A 399 -2.14 -9.14 -14.91
C SER A 399 -2.29 -8.60 -13.48
N ALA A 400 -3.09 -9.31 -12.66
CA ALA A 400 -3.10 -9.23 -11.19
C ALA A 400 -1.70 -9.11 -10.57
N GLY A 401 -0.76 -9.83 -11.18
CA GLY A 401 0.56 -10.10 -10.69
C GLY A 401 0.58 -11.22 -9.67
N LYS A 402 1.74 -11.86 -9.54
CA LYS A 402 2.01 -12.88 -8.53
C LYS A 402 2.99 -12.34 -7.50
N GLN A 403 2.61 -12.44 -6.23
CA GLN A 403 3.46 -12.01 -5.13
C GLN A 403 4.66 -12.96 -5.01
N PHE A 404 5.86 -12.39 -5.07
CA PHE A 404 7.12 -13.10 -4.78
C PHE A 404 7.57 -12.89 -3.34
N LYS A 405 7.23 -11.74 -2.72
CA LYS A 405 7.58 -11.40 -1.34
C LYS A 405 6.40 -10.78 -0.59
N ALA A 406 5.87 -11.50 0.39
CA ALA A 406 4.91 -10.95 1.35
C ALA A 406 5.62 -10.01 2.36
N GLY A 407 4.91 -9.00 2.88
CA GLY A 407 5.48 -8.06 3.85
C GLY A 407 6.55 -7.15 3.22
N ALA A 408 7.56 -6.75 3.98
CA ALA A 408 8.52 -5.73 3.54
C ALA A 408 9.21 -6.08 2.22
N MET A 409 9.15 -5.15 1.26
CA MET A 409 9.85 -5.21 -0.02
C MET A 409 10.00 -3.80 -0.56
N SER A 410 11.25 -3.33 -0.72
CA SER A 410 11.55 -1.99 -1.23
C SER A 410 11.89 -2.01 -2.72
N TYR A 411 13.15 -1.80 -3.13
CA TYR A 411 13.48 -1.73 -4.54
C TYR A 411 13.52 -3.12 -5.16
N SER A 412 13.21 -3.24 -6.45
CA SER A 412 13.34 -4.49 -7.21
C SER A 412 13.72 -4.21 -8.67
N THR A 413 14.50 -5.12 -9.26
CA THR A 413 14.85 -5.11 -10.68
C THR A 413 14.74 -6.51 -11.30
N VAL A 414 14.03 -6.63 -12.42
CA VAL A 414 13.72 -7.89 -13.12
C VAL A 414 14.42 -7.97 -14.47
N THR A 415 14.86 -9.17 -14.88
CA THR A 415 15.50 -9.40 -16.18
C THR A 415 15.27 -10.83 -16.67
N ALA A 416 15.37 -11.05 -17.98
CA ALA A 416 15.30 -12.39 -18.58
C ALA A 416 16.66 -13.11 -18.51
N LEU A 417 16.65 -14.44 -18.33
CA LEU A 417 17.84 -15.29 -18.20
C LEU A 417 17.95 -16.26 -19.39
N GLY A 418 19.17 -16.67 -19.71
CA GLY A 418 19.48 -17.47 -20.91
C GLY A 418 18.95 -18.90 -20.93
N ASP A 419 18.35 -19.38 -19.83
CA ASP A 419 17.70 -20.69 -19.73
C ASP A 419 16.16 -20.63 -19.88
N GLY A 420 15.61 -19.49 -20.30
CA GLY A 420 14.17 -19.28 -20.46
C GLY A 420 13.43 -18.96 -19.16
N THR A 421 14.18 -18.69 -18.07
CA THR A 421 13.65 -18.22 -16.79
C THR A 421 13.92 -16.73 -16.58
N PHE A 422 13.52 -16.20 -15.44
CA PHE A 422 13.59 -14.79 -15.09
C PHE A 422 14.25 -14.61 -13.72
N GLY A 423 15.05 -13.56 -13.58
CA GLY A 423 15.65 -13.15 -12.32
C GLY A 423 15.02 -11.86 -11.79
N VAL A 424 14.77 -11.78 -10.49
CA VAL A 424 14.42 -10.54 -9.79
C VAL A 424 15.40 -10.32 -8.63
N PHE A 425 16.02 -9.15 -8.57
CA PHE A 425 16.92 -8.78 -7.47
C PHE A 425 16.30 -7.62 -6.68
N TYR A 426 16.13 -7.78 -5.37
CA TYR A 426 15.31 -6.89 -4.55
C TYR A 426 15.80 -6.67 -3.12
N GLU A 427 15.26 -5.63 -2.48
CA GLU A 427 15.42 -5.32 -1.06
C GLU A 427 14.29 -5.97 -0.24
N GLY A 428 14.59 -7.05 0.47
CA GLY A 428 13.65 -7.79 1.32
C GLY A 428 13.62 -7.31 2.78
N ASP A 429 13.31 -8.22 3.70
CA ASP A 429 13.24 -7.92 5.13
C ASP A 429 14.57 -7.37 5.64
N HIS A 430 14.51 -6.28 6.41
CA HIS A 430 15.68 -5.54 6.91
C HIS A 430 16.69 -5.16 5.82
N ASN A 431 16.25 -4.89 4.57
CA ASN A 431 17.10 -4.64 3.40
C ASN A 431 18.09 -5.79 3.11
N THR A 432 17.62 -7.04 3.24
CA THR A 432 18.30 -8.18 2.62
C THR A 432 18.33 -7.99 1.10
N MET A 433 19.51 -8.09 0.49
CA MET A 433 19.67 -8.03 -0.95
C MET A 433 19.46 -9.44 -1.51
N THR A 434 18.27 -9.71 -2.04
CA THR A 434 17.80 -11.07 -2.35
C THR A 434 17.58 -11.25 -3.84
N PHE A 435 18.13 -12.31 -4.41
CA PHE A 435 17.88 -12.72 -5.80
C PHE A 435 16.86 -13.86 -5.81
N GLY A 436 15.72 -13.63 -6.45
CA GLY A 436 14.71 -14.63 -6.79
C GLY A 436 14.83 -15.06 -8.26
N LYS A 437 14.58 -16.34 -8.54
CA LYS A 437 14.54 -16.93 -9.89
C LYS A 437 13.20 -17.64 -10.10
N PHE A 438 12.55 -17.40 -11.25
CA PHE A 438 11.22 -17.95 -11.54
C PHE A 438 10.98 -18.21 -13.04
N ASN A 439 9.96 -19.03 -13.36
CA ASN A 439 9.57 -19.35 -14.74
C ASN A 439 8.16 -18.85 -15.11
N ALA A 440 7.80 -18.99 -16.39
CA ALA A 440 6.50 -18.58 -16.93
C ALA A 440 5.34 -19.36 -16.30
N GLU A 441 5.57 -20.64 -15.99
CA GLU A 441 4.61 -21.53 -15.35
C GLU A 441 4.35 -21.14 -13.89
N TRP A 442 5.33 -20.55 -13.19
CA TRP A 442 5.09 -19.94 -11.89
C TRP A 442 4.22 -18.69 -12.03
N LEU A 443 4.42 -17.85 -13.04
CA LEU A 443 3.58 -16.67 -13.27
C LEU A 443 2.14 -16.99 -13.70
N ASP A 444 1.84 -18.23 -14.11
CA ASP A 444 0.53 -18.65 -14.62
C ASP A 444 0.04 -17.74 -15.77
N ILE A 445 0.90 -17.57 -16.77
CA ILE A 445 0.68 -16.64 -17.88
C ILE A 445 -0.45 -17.11 -18.80
N GLU A 446 -1.45 -16.26 -18.99
CA GLU A 446 -2.51 -16.44 -19.98
C GLU A 446 -2.65 -15.17 -20.82
N CYS A 447 -2.19 -15.24 -22.07
CA CYS A 447 -2.36 -14.17 -23.06
C CYS A 447 -3.62 -14.39 -23.92
N GLY A 448 -4.08 -13.32 -24.57
CA GLY A 448 -5.25 -13.33 -25.44
C GLY A 448 -6.57 -13.05 -24.70
N VAL A 449 -6.58 -12.99 -23.37
CA VAL A 449 -7.74 -12.54 -22.60
C VAL A 449 -7.66 -11.01 -22.45
N GLU A 450 -8.67 -10.32 -22.95
CA GLU A 450 -8.70 -8.84 -22.98
C GLU A 450 -9.96 -8.32 -22.29
N LEU A 451 -9.78 -7.44 -21.30
CA LEU A 451 -10.85 -6.64 -20.72
C LEU A 451 -10.87 -5.26 -21.40
N SER A 452 -12.04 -4.86 -21.88
CA SER A 452 -12.26 -3.53 -22.45
C SER A 452 -13.49 -2.88 -21.84
N ALA A 453 -13.50 -1.54 -21.82
CA ALA A 453 -14.57 -0.73 -21.25
C ALA A 453 -14.87 0.46 -22.16
N LYS A 454 -16.13 0.93 -22.15
CA LYS A 454 -16.47 2.21 -22.78
C LYS A 454 -16.24 3.37 -21.80
N PRO A 455 -15.82 4.55 -22.28
CA PRO A 455 -15.88 5.79 -21.49
C PRO A 455 -17.28 6.00 -20.89
N LEU A 456 -17.33 6.45 -19.65
CA LEU A 456 -18.57 6.71 -18.92
C LEU A 456 -18.86 8.20 -18.89
N THR A 457 -20.14 8.57 -18.73
CA THR A 457 -20.54 9.96 -18.49
C THR A 457 -21.74 10.01 -17.56
N GLY A 458 -21.71 10.90 -16.57
CA GLY A 458 -22.79 11.08 -15.61
C GLY A 458 -22.58 12.27 -14.68
N ASP A 459 -23.64 12.67 -13.97
CA ASP A 459 -23.56 13.74 -12.97
C ASP A 459 -22.98 13.24 -11.65
N ASN A 460 -22.39 14.14 -10.86
CA ASN A 460 -21.91 13.85 -9.51
C ASN A 460 -23.07 13.34 -8.63
N GLY A 461 -22.83 12.26 -7.88
CA GLY A 461 -23.83 11.61 -7.03
C GLY A 461 -24.78 10.62 -7.76
N VAL A 462 -24.63 10.43 -9.07
CA VAL A 462 -25.47 9.51 -9.86
C VAL A 462 -24.77 8.16 -10.07
N THR A 463 -25.54 7.07 -10.04
CA THR A 463 -25.11 5.73 -10.48
C THR A 463 -25.31 5.57 -11.99
N VAL A 464 -24.25 5.19 -12.70
CA VAL A 464 -24.26 4.89 -14.14
C VAL A 464 -23.85 3.44 -14.41
N GLU A 465 -24.39 2.82 -15.45
CA GLU A 465 -24.07 1.44 -15.82
C GLU A 465 -22.85 1.37 -16.75
N ALA A 466 -21.74 0.83 -16.26
CA ALA A 466 -20.52 0.65 -17.03
C ALA A 466 -20.57 -0.64 -17.87
N GLU A 467 -20.41 -0.50 -19.19
CA GLU A 467 -20.34 -1.66 -20.09
C GLU A 467 -18.91 -2.19 -20.18
N LEU A 468 -18.67 -3.35 -19.55
CA LEU A 468 -17.39 -4.06 -19.54
C LEU A 468 -17.47 -5.29 -20.45
N THR A 469 -16.52 -5.43 -21.36
CA THR A 469 -16.46 -6.53 -22.34
C THR A 469 -15.21 -7.35 -22.13
N LEU A 470 -15.39 -8.65 -21.88
CA LEU A 470 -14.34 -9.65 -21.80
C LEU A 470 -14.26 -10.39 -23.14
N ALA A 471 -13.15 -10.26 -23.84
CA ALA A 471 -12.82 -11.06 -25.01
C ALA A 471 -11.86 -12.19 -24.62
N ASN A 472 -12.15 -13.39 -25.10
CA ASN A 472 -11.36 -14.58 -24.84
C ASN A 472 -10.68 -15.07 -26.11
N GLY A 473 -9.46 -14.61 -26.37
CA GLY A 473 -8.53 -15.15 -27.37
C GLY A 473 -7.64 -16.28 -26.86
N SER A 474 -7.82 -16.73 -25.61
CA SER A 474 -7.14 -17.91 -25.05
C SER A 474 -7.71 -19.20 -25.66
N GLN A 475 -6.98 -20.32 -25.52
CA GLN A 475 -7.44 -21.65 -25.95
C GLN A 475 -8.45 -22.27 -24.96
N ASN A 476 -8.53 -21.75 -23.73
CA ASN A 476 -9.41 -22.26 -22.69
C ASN A 476 -10.72 -21.47 -22.65
N ALA A 477 -11.82 -22.10 -22.20
CA ALA A 477 -13.02 -21.36 -21.85
C ALA A 477 -12.82 -20.65 -20.50
N ILE A 478 -13.22 -19.37 -20.41
CA ILE A 478 -13.26 -18.63 -19.15
C ILE A 478 -14.61 -18.90 -18.50
N ALA A 479 -14.62 -19.40 -17.26
CA ALA A 479 -15.83 -19.68 -16.50
C ALA A 479 -15.83 -18.96 -15.15
N GLY A 480 -17.01 -18.53 -14.69
CA GLY A 480 -17.17 -17.86 -13.40
C GLY A 480 -16.45 -16.51 -13.25
N ALA A 481 -16.24 -15.79 -14.36
CA ALA A 481 -15.57 -14.49 -14.34
C ALA A 481 -16.45 -13.39 -13.71
N LYS A 482 -15.86 -12.60 -12.81
CA LYS A 482 -16.54 -11.50 -12.09
C LYS A 482 -15.96 -10.16 -12.50
N ALA A 483 -16.81 -9.30 -13.05
CA ALA A 483 -16.52 -7.90 -13.35
C ALA A 483 -16.69 -7.03 -12.09
N SER A 484 -15.77 -6.10 -11.87
CA SER A 484 -15.81 -5.13 -10.77
C SER A 484 -14.96 -3.90 -11.13
N PHE A 485 -14.68 -3.04 -10.14
CA PHE A 485 -13.69 -1.97 -10.24
C PHE A 485 -12.70 -2.05 -9.07
N ALA A 486 -11.52 -1.45 -9.23
CA ALA A 486 -10.60 -1.23 -8.12
C ALA A 486 -11.22 -0.22 -7.15
N GLN A 487 -11.13 -0.50 -5.84
CA GLN A 487 -11.66 0.41 -4.84
C GLN A 487 -10.93 1.75 -4.89
N GLN A 488 -11.71 2.84 -4.91
CA GLN A 488 -11.23 4.21 -4.91
C GLN A 488 -12.02 5.00 -3.89
N ASN A 489 -11.34 5.79 -3.07
CA ASN A 489 -11.97 6.57 -2.00
C ASN A 489 -13.08 7.48 -2.53
N ALA A 490 -14.19 7.57 -1.78
CA ALA A 490 -15.45 8.24 -2.13
C ALA A 490 -16.26 7.65 -3.31
N TRP A 491 -15.71 6.72 -4.12
CA TRP A 491 -16.46 6.02 -5.15
C TRP A 491 -17.14 4.76 -4.58
N ASN A 492 -18.30 4.40 -5.16
CA ASN A 492 -18.97 3.15 -4.87
C ASN A 492 -19.21 2.36 -6.17
N PHE A 493 -18.70 1.14 -6.22
CA PHE A 493 -18.70 0.28 -7.40
C PHE A 493 -19.43 -1.03 -7.12
N GLY A 494 -20.26 -1.47 -8.05
CA GLY A 494 -20.88 -2.79 -8.00
C GLY A 494 -19.99 -3.89 -8.56
N VAL A 495 -20.60 -5.06 -8.69
CA VAL A 495 -20.03 -6.25 -9.32
C VAL A 495 -21.05 -6.89 -10.25
N ALA A 496 -20.59 -7.59 -11.29
CA ALA A 496 -21.44 -8.41 -12.15
C ALA A 496 -20.75 -9.71 -12.56
N ASP A 497 -21.51 -10.78 -12.72
CA ASP A 497 -21.02 -12.05 -13.26
C ASP A 497 -21.04 -12.02 -14.80
N PHE A 498 -19.91 -12.32 -15.43
CA PHE A 498 -19.87 -12.69 -16.84
C PHE A 498 -20.46 -14.10 -17.03
N PRO A 499 -21.18 -14.36 -18.13
CA PRO A 499 -21.44 -15.73 -18.56
C PRO A 499 -20.12 -16.41 -18.96
N ASP A 500 -20.10 -17.74 -19.00
CA ASP A 500 -18.94 -18.49 -19.48
C ASP A 500 -18.58 -18.09 -20.92
N VAL A 501 -17.33 -17.67 -21.13
CA VAL A 501 -16.82 -17.16 -22.41
C VAL A 501 -15.94 -18.23 -23.06
N ALA A 502 -16.47 -18.89 -24.10
CA ALA A 502 -15.73 -19.88 -24.88
C ALA A 502 -14.48 -19.28 -25.56
N ALA A 503 -13.50 -20.12 -25.89
CA ALA A 503 -12.34 -19.74 -26.69
C ALA A 503 -12.76 -19.11 -28.03
N GLY A 504 -12.20 -17.96 -28.36
CA GLY A 504 -12.55 -17.15 -29.53
C GLY A 504 -13.83 -16.31 -29.40
N ALA A 505 -14.50 -16.31 -28.24
CA ALA A 505 -15.75 -15.57 -28.01
C ALA A 505 -15.53 -14.30 -27.15
N SER A 506 -16.57 -13.48 -27.02
CA SER A 506 -16.60 -12.38 -26.06
C SER A 506 -17.97 -12.26 -25.39
N ALA A 507 -18.01 -11.62 -24.23
CA ALA A 507 -19.22 -11.30 -23.48
C ALA A 507 -19.14 -9.88 -22.94
N THR A 508 -20.30 -9.21 -22.79
CA THR A 508 -20.42 -7.87 -22.22
C THR A 508 -21.40 -7.90 -21.04
N VAL A 509 -21.03 -7.26 -19.93
CA VAL A 509 -21.87 -7.08 -18.74
C VAL A 509 -22.00 -5.60 -18.39
N LYS A 510 -22.97 -5.29 -17.53
CA LYS A 510 -23.16 -3.95 -16.94
C LYS A 510 -22.82 -4.00 -15.46
N VAL A 511 -22.00 -3.04 -15.01
CA VAL A 511 -21.59 -2.90 -13.62
C VAL A 511 -21.95 -1.48 -13.16
N PRO A 512 -22.71 -1.31 -12.06
CA PRO A 512 -23.08 0.02 -11.59
C PRO A 512 -21.88 0.74 -10.98
N VAL A 513 -21.68 2.00 -11.39
CA VAL A 513 -20.63 2.91 -10.94
C VAL A 513 -21.29 4.16 -10.37
N THR A 514 -21.18 4.38 -9.07
CA THR A 514 -21.72 5.59 -8.42
C THR A 514 -20.63 6.65 -8.34
N ILE A 515 -20.85 7.74 -9.09
CA ILE A 515 -19.95 8.89 -9.10
C ILE A 515 -20.08 9.63 -7.75
N PRO A 516 -18.99 10.01 -7.07
CA PRO A 516 -19.06 10.71 -5.79
C PRO A 516 -19.88 11.99 -5.87
N ALA A 517 -20.75 12.26 -4.91
CA ALA A 517 -21.53 13.51 -4.86
C ALA A 517 -20.63 14.76 -4.72
N SER A 518 -19.44 14.60 -4.11
CA SER A 518 -18.41 15.63 -3.99
C SER A 518 -17.59 15.85 -5.27
N ALA A 519 -17.77 15.04 -6.32
CA ALA A 519 -16.95 15.16 -7.52
C ALA A 519 -17.18 16.48 -8.27
N LYS A 520 -16.10 17.03 -8.84
CA LYS A 520 -16.16 18.19 -9.74
C LYS A 520 -16.38 17.73 -11.17
N ALA A 521 -16.93 18.64 -11.99
CA ALA A 521 -16.98 18.44 -13.43
C ALA A 521 -15.57 18.33 -14.01
N GLY A 522 -15.36 17.38 -14.93
CA GLY A 522 -14.05 17.01 -15.45
C GLY A 522 -14.02 15.55 -15.91
N THR A 523 -12.83 14.98 -16.09
CA THR A 523 -12.69 13.54 -16.39
C THR A 523 -11.75 12.90 -15.37
N ILE A 524 -12.17 11.76 -14.82
CA ILE A 524 -11.42 10.98 -13.82
C ILE A 524 -11.36 9.54 -14.31
N ASN A 525 -10.17 8.94 -14.30
CA ASN A 525 -10.00 7.52 -14.62
C ASN A 525 -10.29 6.67 -13.37
N VAL A 526 -11.16 5.68 -13.52
CA VAL A 526 -11.36 4.57 -12.57
C VAL A 526 -10.85 3.28 -13.20
N THR A 527 -10.53 2.27 -12.40
CA THR A 527 -9.98 1.00 -12.93
C THR A 527 -11.04 -0.08 -12.92
N ALA A 528 -11.46 -0.56 -14.09
CA ALA A 528 -12.28 -1.76 -14.20
C ALA A 528 -11.42 -3.02 -14.04
N LYS A 529 -12.02 -4.07 -13.47
CA LYS A 529 -11.39 -5.35 -13.14
C LYS A 529 -12.25 -6.50 -13.63
N VAL A 530 -11.60 -7.62 -13.97
CA VAL A 530 -12.24 -8.93 -14.12
C VAL A 530 -11.40 -9.99 -13.43
N ASN A 531 -12.04 -10.80 -12.59
CA ASN A 531 -11.42 -11.87 -11.82
C ASN A 531 -11.99 -13.24 -12.23
N TYR A 532 -11.15 -14.23 -12.51
CA TYR A 532 -11.55 -15.64 -12.69
C TYR A 532 -10.44 -16.60 -12.24
N GLY A 533 -10.80 -17.66 -11.51
CA GLY A 533 -9.81 -18.56 -10.89
C GLY A 533 -8.84 -17.78 -10.00
N THR A 534 -7.55 -17.85 -10.32
CA THR A 534 -6.45 -17.10 -9.67
C THR A 534 -6.02 -15.85 -10.43
N ARG A 535 -6.72 -15.48 -11.50
CA ARG A 535 -6.30 -14.44 -12.46
C ARG A 535 -7.19 -13.20 -12.34
N GLU A 536 -6.57 -12.04 -12.42
CA GLU A 536 -7.22 -10.74 -12.57
C GLU A 536 -6.64 -10.02 -13.78
N PHE A 537 -7.51 -9.35 -14.55
CA PHE A 537 -7.13 -8.43 -15.63
C PHE A 537 -7.81 -7.08 -15.35
N SER A 538 -7.12 -5.99 -15.65
CA SER A 538 -7.61 -4.63 -15.36
C SER A 538 -7.46 -3.70 -16.55
N VAL A 539 -8.35 -2.71 -16.66
CA VAL A 539 -8.31 -1.66 -17.70
C VAL A 539 -8.77 -0.32 -17.12
N GLY A 540 -8.13 0.78 -17.53
CA GLY A 540 -8.55 2.13 -17.17
C GLY A 540 -9.84 2.54 -17.90
N VAL A 541 -10.75 3.19 -17.17
CA VAL A 541 -12.05 3.67 -17.68
C VAL A 541 -12.18 5.16 -17.39
N PRO A 542 -12.16 6.04 -18.43
CA PRO A 542 -12.39 7.46 -18.23
C PRO A 542 -13.87 7.73 -17.93
N VAL A 543 -14.13 8.42 -16.83
CA VAL A 543 -15.46 8.87 -16.39
C VAL A 543 -15.53 10.38 -16.53
N THR A 544 -16.34 10.86 -17.46
CA THR A 544 -16.62 12.29 -17.63
C THR A 544 -17.78 12.71 -16.74
N ILE A 545 -17.52 13.66 -15.85
CA ILE A 545 -18.42 14.11 -14.79
C ILE A 545 -19.04 15.44 -15.25
N THR A 546 -20.36 15.47 -15.42
CA THR A 546 -21.08 16.60 -16.06
C THR A 546 -21.66 17.60 -15.06
N GLY A 547 -22.25 17.12 -13.97
CA GLY A 547 -22.55 17.90 -12.77
C GLY A 547 -21.30 18.00 -11.87
N GLY A 548 -21.06 19.15 -11.25
CA GLY A 548 -19.90 19.36 -10.38
C GLY A 548 -20.25 20.03 -9.07
N ALA A 549 -19.75 19.49 -7.96
CA ALA A 549 -19.78 20.14 -6.66
C ALA A 549 -18.86 21.38 -6.61
N GLU A 550 -19.19 22.33 -5.75
CA GLU A 550 -18.29 23.43 -5.41
C GLU A 550 -17.00 22.92 -4.73
N ALA A 551 -15.98 23.76 -4.63
CA ALA A 551 -14.74 23.38 -3.95
C ALA A 551 -15.02 23.10 -2.46
N MET A 552 -14.66 21.92 -1.98
CA MET A 552 -14.83 21.50 -0.59
C MET A 552 -13.57 20.85 -0.04
N LEU A 553 -13.27 21.18 1.22
CA LEU A 553 -12.35 20.41 2.05
C LEU A 553 -13.11 19.26 2.70
N GLY A 554 -12.38 18.24 3.14
CA GLY A 554 -12.93 17.06 3.78
C GLY A 554 -11.79 16.18 4.27
N LEU A 555 -11.91 15.64 5.47
CA LEU A 555 -10.95 14.72 6.05
C LEU A 555 -11.68 13.59 6.78
N ASP A 556 -11.18 12.39 6.60
CA ASP A 556 -11.46 11.23 7.44
C ASP A 556 -10.15 10.77 8.07
N VAL A 557 -10.21 10.34 9.32
CA VAL A 557 -9.05 9.91 10.10
C VAL A 557 -9.47 8.67 10.87
N VAL A 558 -8.71 7.59 10.73
CA VAL A 558 -8.85 6.38 11.54
C VAL A 558 -7.52 6.08 12.22
N GLY A 559 -7.57 5.48 13.40
CA GLY A 559 -6.40 5.26 14.24
C GLY A 559 -6.24 3.81 14.66
N SER A 560 -5.00 3.33 14.79
CA SER A 560 -4.73 2.01 15.34
C SER A 560 -3.41 1.93 16.10
N ARG A 561 -3.34 1.02 17.06
CA ARG A 561 -2.08 0.67 17.73
C ARG A 561 -1.18 -0.12 16.77
N THR A 562 0.15 0.07 16.84
CA THR A 562 1.10 -0.58 15.92
C THR A 562 1.75 -1.85 16.51
N ASP A 563 1.88 -1.96 17.82
CA ASP A 563 2.26 -3.20 18.54
C ASP A 563 1.00 -4.04 18.86
N LYS A 564 0.26 -4.38 17.81
CA LYS A 564 -0.95 -5.22 17.86
C LYS A 564 -0.70 -6.62 18.46
N ASP A 565 0.53 -7.12 18.38
CA ASP A 565 0.91 -8.47 18.83
C ASP A 565 1.38 -8.50 20.31
N ARG A 566 1.31 -7.38 21.03
CA ARG A 566 1.63 -7.29 22.47
C ARG A 566 0.51 -7.91 23.32
N ASP A 567 0.89 -8.87 24.15
CA ASP A 567 0.01 -9.51 25.14
C ASP A 567 -0.21 -8.58 26.35
N LEU A 568 -1.42 -8.05 26.49
CA LEU A 568 -1.79 -7.13 27.58
C LEU A 568 -2.14 -7.82 28.91
N ASP A 569 -2.19 -9.16 28.93
CA ASP A 569 -2.34 -9.97 30.16
C ASP A 569 -0.95 -10.22 30.78
N ALA A 570 0.04 -10.52 29.93
CA ALA A 570 1.42 -10.78 30.34
C ALA A 570 2.27 -9.49 30.49
N GLU A 571 2.10 -8.52 29.59
CA GLU A 571 2.91 -7.30 29.48
C GLU A 571 2.03 -6.04 29.35
N PRO A 572 1.20 -5.70 30.37
CA PRO A 572 0.44 -4.44 30.37
C PRO A 572 1.37 -3.21 30.30
N TYR A 573 0.87 -2.06 29.84
CA TYR A 573 1.65 -0.82 29.85
C TYR A 573 1.79 -0.25 31.25
N SER A 574 2.88 0.47 31.49
CA SER A 574 3.14 1.21 32.73
C SER A 574 2.99 2.73 32.57
N VAL A 575 2.71 3.46 33.66
CA VAL A 575 2.69 4.94 33.65
C VAL A 575 4.03 5.49 33.14
N GLY A 576 3.96 6.40 32.15
CA GLY A 576 5.11 6.97 31.46
C GLY A 576 5.61 6.15 30.26
N GLU A 577 5.10 4.94 30.04
CA GLU A 577 5.38 4.17 28.83
C GLU A 577 4.67 4.79 27.61
N GLN A 578 5.23 4.58 26.43
CA GLN A 578 4.73 5.15 25.18
C GLN A 578 4.02 4.10 24.32
N VAL A 579 2.70 4.21 24.22
CA VAL A 579 1.89 3.39 23.31
C VAL A 579 2.17 3.80 21.87
N PRO A 580 2.61 2.89 20.99
CA PRO A 580 2.93 3.22 19.61
C PRO A 580 1.68 3.15 18.74
N TYR A 581 1.33 4.27 18.11
CA TYR A 581 0.06 4.45 17.42
C TYR A 581 0.27 5.06 16.03
N GLN A 582 -0.65 4.75 15.11
CA GLN A 582 -0.68 5.30 13.76
C GLN A 582 -2.07 5.86 13.42
N PHE A 583 -2.10 6.85 12.53
CA PHE A 583 -3.33 7.35 11.93
C PHE A 583 -3.30 7.15 10.41
N GLU A 584 -4.36 6.60 9.83
CA GLU A 584 -4.60 6.66 8.40
C GLU A 584 -5.50 7.86 8.12
N VAL A 585 -5.02 8.76 7.26
CA VAL A 585 -5.62 10.08 7.02
C VAL A 585 -6.04 10.15 5.56
N THR A 586 -7.35 10.26 5.32
CA THR A 586 -7.95 10.25 3.98
C THR A 586 -8.57 11.61 3.66
N SER A 587 -8.23 12.20 2.51
CA SER A 587 -8.94 13.36 2.00
C SER A 587 -10.34 12.95 1.55
N LEU A 588 -11.38 13.65 2.02
CA LEU A 588 -12.73 13.58 1.46
C LEU A 588 -13.02 14.78 0.52
N GLY A 589 -12.10 15.74 0.45
CA GLY A 589 -12.21 16.95 -0.35
C GLY A 589 -12.02 16.72 -1.86
N ASN A 590 -12.50 17.67 -2.66
CA ASN A 590 -12.43 17.67 -4.13
C ASN A 590 -11.43 18.72 -4.68
N VAL A 591 -10.46 19.07 -3.84
CA VAL A 591 -9.29 19.90 -4.13
C VAL A 591 -8.08 19.26 -3.51
N SER A 592 -6.89 19.62 -3.99
CA SER A 592 -5.65 19.37 -3.25
C SER A 592 -5.64 20.19 -1.95
N SER A 593 -5.20 19.61 -0.84
CA SER A 593 -5.17 20.26 0.48
C SER A 593 -3.89 20.00 1.26
N ASN A 594 -3.45 20.96 2.06
CA ASN A 594 -2.47 20.74 3.11
C ASN A 594 -3.20 20.20 4.35
N VAL A 595 -2.61 19.20 5.01
CA VAL A 595 -3.18 18.54 6.19
C VAL A 595 -2.13 18.47 7.30
N ALA A 596 -2.49 18.86 8.52
CA ALA A 596 -1.62 18.75 9.69
C ALA A 596 -2.40 18.54 10.99
N PRO A 597 -1.95 17.64 11.89
CA PRO A 597 -2.48 17.60 13.26
C PRO A 597 -2.00 18.84 14.03
N ILE A 598 -2.90 19.48 14.76
CA ILE A 598 -2.64 20.71 15.55
C ILE A 598 -2.76 20.49 17.06
N SER A 599 -3.56 19.52 17.51
CA SER A 599 -3.73 19.16 18.93
C SER A 599 -4.16 17.70 19.09
N GLY A 600 -4.03 17.17 20.30
CA GLY A 600 -4.45 15.83 20.67
C GLY A 600 -3.64 15.25 21.82
N ASN A 601 -3.99 14.04 22.29
CA ASN A 601 -3.33 13.36 23.41
C ASN A 601 -2.13 12.48 22.99
N PHE A 602 -1.43 12.86 21.92
CA PHE A 602 -0.21 12.19 21.43
C PHE A 602 0.94 13.17 21.24
N ASN A 603 2.18 12.68 21.37
CA ASN A 603 3.39 13.45 21.13
C ASN A 603 4.57 12.53 20.71
N PRO A 604 5.35 12.84 19.66
CA PRO A 604 5.22 13.99 18.76
C PRO A 604 4.30 13.70 17.57
N PHE A 605 3.35 14.61 17.31
CA PHE A 605 2.68 14.67 16.01
C PHE A 605 3.61 15.14 14.89
N LEU A 606 4.43 16.15 15.19
CA LEU A 606 5.32 16.80 14.22
C LEU A 606 6.79 16.60 14.64
N PRO A 607 7.47 15.53 14.17
CA PRO A 607 8.90 15.37 14.41
C PRO A 607 9.72 16.52 13.79
N PRO A 608 10.91 16.85 14.33
CA PRO A 608 11.75 17.95 13.82
C PRO A 608 12.21 17.74 12.37
N ALA A 609 12.50 16.49 11.99
CA ALA A 609 12.58 16.09 10.59
C ALA A 609 11.14 15.96 10.06
N GLY A 610 10.75 16.83 9.13
CA GLY A 610 9.35 16.90 8.69
C GLY A 610 8.90 15.68 7.87
N GLY A 611 7.58 15.44 7.84
CA GLY A 611 6.94 14.60 6.81
C GLY A 611 6.53 13.18 7.24
N ASN A 612 5.86 13.03 8.39
CA ASN A 612 5.08 11.81 8.68
C ASN A 612 3.58 12.12 8.83
N CYS A 613 3.23 13.05 9.72
CA CYS A 613 1.81 13.39 9.96
C CYS A 613 1.34 14.67 9.28
N ARG A 614 2.24 15.51 8.76
CA ARG A 614 1.89 16.69 7.96
C ARG A 614 2.11 16.39 6.48
N TRP A 615 1.06 16.51 5.69
CA TRP A 615 1.10 16.38 4.24
C TRP A 615 0.90 17.74 3.57
N LYS A 616 1.63 17.99 2.48
CA LYS A 616 1.43 19.14 1.60
C LYS A 616 0.88 18.67 0.26
N ASP A 617 -0.11 19.38 -0.26
CA ASP A 617 -0.76 19.06 -1.53
C ASP A 617 -1.27 17.60 -1.59
N LEU A 618 -1.99 17.17 -0.54
CA LEU A 618 -2.70 15.89 -0.50
C LEU A 618 -3.77 15.94 -1.58
N SER A 619 -3.63 15.08 -2.58
CA SER A 619 -4.52 15.05 -3.74
C SER A 619 -5.95 14.66 -3.32
N MET A 620 -6.94 15.08 -4.11
CA MET A 620 -8.35 14.75 -3.86
C MET A 620 -8.52 13.22 -3.68
N TRP A 621 -9.22 12.82 -2.63
CA TRP A 621 -9.46 11.41 -2.27
C TRP A 621 -8.22 10.55 -1.96
N ALA A 622 -7.01 11.13 -1.97
CA ALA A 622 -5.80 10.42 -1.55
C ALA A 622 -5.77 10.18 -0.03
N ASN A 623 -4.95 9.23 0.40
CA ASN A 623 -4.72 8.92 1.82
C ASN A 623 -3.22 8.73 2.11
N TYR A 624 -2.85 8.81 3.40
CA TYR A 624 -1.50 8.53 3.89
C TYR A 624 -1.53 8.03 5.34
N THR A 625 -0.48 7.33 5.78
CA THR A 625 -0.34 6.83 7.15
C THR A 625 0.70 7.63 7.94
N CYS A 626 0.31 8.09 9.13
CA CYS A 626 1.07 8.88 10.10
C CYS A 626 1.50 7.96 11.27
N GLY A 627 2.74 7.45 11.26
CA GLY A 627 3.21 6.41 12.20
C GLY A 627 4.07 6.88 13.40
N THR A 628 4.36 8.18 13.53
CA THR A 628 5.16 8.76 14.63
C THR A 628 4.45 9.04 15.95
N PRO A 629 3.13 9.27 16.03
CA PRO A 629 2.49 9.64 17.29
C PRO A 629 2.65 8.56 18.37
N ARG A 630 2.88 9.01 19.60
CA ARG A 630 2.94 8.16 20.80
C ARG A 630 2.04 8.74 21.85
N HIS A 631 1.23 7.91 22.49
CA HIS A 631 0.49 8.32 23.69
C HIS A 631 1.32 7.91 24.91
N THR A 632 1.61 8.86 25.80
CA THR A 632 2.33 8.57 27.05
C THR A 632 1.29 8.24 28.12
N VAL A 633 1.27 6.98 28.56
CA VAL A 633 0.30 6.49 29.56
C VAL A 633 0.37 7.32 30.83
N THR A 634 -0.75 7.89 31.25
CA THR A 634 -0.88 8.59 32.53
C THR A 634 -1.33 7.63 33.64
N ALA A 635 -1.36 8.12 34.89
CA ALA A 635 -1.92 7.36 36.00
C ALA A 635 -3.45 7.20 35.92
N GLU A 636 -4.12 8.08 35.16
CA GLU A 636 -5.56 8.05 34.93
C GLU A 636 -5.92 6.98 33.91
N ASP A 637 -5.26 6.99 32.74
CA ASP A 637 -5.45 5.96 31.71
C ASP A 637 -5.18 4.54 32.26
N LEU A 638 -4.17 4.38 33.12
CA LEU A 638 -3.85 3.08 33.71
C LEU A 638 -4.86 2.64 34.79
N ALA A 639 -5.44 3.59 35.54
CA ALA A 639 -6.51 3.29 36.49
C ALA A 639 -7.80 2.87 35.77
N ASP A 640 -8.07 3.46 34.60
CA ASP A 640 -9.20 3.11 33.74
C ASP A 640 -8.90 1.85 32.90
N GLY A 641 -7.63 1.54 32.69
CA GLY A 641 -7.15 0.40 31.91
C GLY A 641 -7.15 0.62 30.39
N PHE A 642 -7.52 1.81 29.93
CA PHE A 642 -7.56 2.22 28.53
C PHE A 642 -7.36 3.73 28.42
N PHE A 643 -7.13 4.23 27.20
CA PHE A 643 -7.28 5.64 26.86
C PHE A 643 -8.11 5.81 25.59
N VAL A 644 -8.67 7.01 25.38
CA VAL A 644 -9.41 7.36 24.15
C VAL A 644 -8.51 8.21 23.25
N PRO A 645 -8.15 7.76 22.04
CA PRO A 645 -7.41 8.57 21.06
C PRO A 645 -8.18 9.84 20.68
N GLN A 646 -7.58 11.01 20.86
CA GLN A 646 -8.22 12.29 20.51
C GLN A 646 -7.23 13.20 19.79
N THR A 647 -7.63 13.74 18.63
CA THR A 647 -6.79 14.62 17.80
C THR A 647 -7.62 15.63 17.00
N THR A 648 -7.08 16.83 16.78
CA THR A 648 -7.64 17.83 15.85
C THR A 648 -6.68 18.06 14.69
N TRP A 649 -7.21 18.10 13.47
CA TRP A 649 -6.46 18.26 12.22
C TRP A 649 -6.87 19.53 11.49
N GLU A 650 -5.91 20.38 11.16
CA GLU A 650 -6.07 21.54 10.29
C GLU A 650 -5.95 21.12 8.82
N VAL A 651 -6.91 21.54 8.00
CA VAL A 651 -6.93 21.33 6.55
C VAL A 651 -7.10 22.67 5.84
N SER A 652 -6.26 22.94 4.85
CA SER A 652 -6.31 24.19 4.08
C SER A 652 -6.01 23.99 2.59
N SER A 653 -6.58 24.84 1.73
CA SER A 653 -6.30 24.89 0.30
C SER A 653 -6.26 26.33 -0.20
N THR A 654 -5.59 26.59 -1.34
CA THR A 654 -5.45 27.96 -1.87
C THR A 654 -6.80 28.52 -2.30
N GLY A 655 -7.16 29.69 -1.75
CA GLY A 655 -8.44 30.35 -2.05
C GLY A 655 -9.65 29.79 -1.29
N MET A 656 -9.42 28.99 -0.25
CA MET A 656 -10.46 28.45 0.63
C MET A 656 -10.14 28.77 2.10
N ASP A 657 -11.18 28.90 2.92
CA ASP A 657 -11.02 29.01 4.37
C ASP A 657 -10.52 27.69 4.97
N THR A 658 -9.58 27.80 5.91
CA THR A 658 -9.06 26.67 6.69
C THR A 658 -10.16 26.04 7.54
N GLN A 659 -10.18 24.71 7.62
CA GLN A 659 -11.15 23.93 8.40
C GLN A 659 -10.43 22.98 9.36
N ASN A 660 -11.04 22.77 10.53
CA ASN A 660 -10.54 21.83 11.54
C ASN A 660 -11.44 20.59 11.59
N TYR A 661 -10.83 19.42 11.73
CA TYR A 661 -11.50 18.12 11.83
C TYR A 661 -11.06 17.46 13.14
N ASP A 662 -12.02 17.21 14.03
CA ASP A 662 -11.79 16.49 15.27
C ASP A 662 -12.01 14.99 15.05
N PHE A 663 -11.07 14.18 15.55
CA PHE A 663 -11.12 12.73 15.57
C PHE A 663 -11.11 12.26 17.02
N THR A 664 -12.06 11.37 17.34
CA THR A 664 -12.09 10.58 18.57
C THR A 664 -12.16 9.11 18.15
N GLY A 665 -11.18 8.31 18.56
CA GLY A 665 -11.12 6.88 18.27
C GLY A 665 -11.82 6.03 19.32
N ASP A 666 -11.87 4.73 19.06
CA ASP A 666 -12.32 3.72 20.04
C ASP A 666 -11.34 3.60 21.22
N GLU A 667 -11.81 3.01 22.33
CA GLU A 667 -10.98 2.74 23.51
C GLU A 667 -9.77 1.85 23.18
N VAL A 668 -8.58 2.30 23.58
CA VAL A 668 -7.32 1.55 23.39
C VAL A 668 -6.89 0.96 24.73
N ASP A 669 -7.09 -0.34 24.88
CA ASP A 669 -6.70 -1.11 26.07
C ASP A 669 -5.19 -1.02 26.34
N LEU A 670 -4.88 -0.69 27.60
CA LEU A 670 -3.53 -0.64 28.16
C LEU A 670 -3.18 -1.88 28.99
N LEU A 671 -4.19 -2.61 29.43
CA LEU A 671 -4.10 -3.88 30.14
C LEU A 671 -5.33 -4.72 29.78
N LYS A 672 -5.31 -6.02 30.07
CA LYS A 672 -6.51 -6.85 29.95
C LYS A 672 -7.55 -6.46 31.01
N ARG A 673 -8.60 -5.76 30.58
CA ARG A 673 -9.63 -5.22 31.48
C ARG A 673 -10.56 -6.33 31.98
N ASN A 674 -10.79 -6.36 33.29
CA ASN A 674 -11.69 -7.25 34.00
C ASN A 674 -12.48 -6.43 35.04
N PRO A 675 -13.45 -5.60 34.59
CA PRO A 675 -14.34 -4.87 35.48
C PRO A 675 -15.23 -5.85 36.25
N SER A 676 -15.34 -5.66 37.56
CA SER A 676 -16.16 -6.51 38.44
C SER A 676 -16.69 -5.70 39.62
N LEU A 677 -17.92 -6.01 40.00
CA LEU A 677 -18.63 -5.36 41.09
C LEU A 677 -19.11 -6.44 42.07
N ALA A 678 -18.95 -6.20 43.37
CA ALA A 678 -19.49 -7.03 44.43
C ALA A 678 -20.47 -6.23 45.29
N LEU A 679 -21.63 -6.83 45.60
CA LEU A 679 -22.62 -6.24 46.49
C LEU A 679 -22.66 -6.96 47.84
N THR A 680 -22.90 -6.18 48.90
CA THR A 680 -23.27 -6.66 50.23
C THR A 680 -24.48 -5.88 50.72
N ILE A 681 -25.42 -6.54 51.41
CA ILE A 681 -26.64 -5.93 51.95
C ILE A 681 -26.73 -6.21 53.44
N ALA A 682 -27.13 -5.20 54.22
CA ALA A 682 -27.39 -5.32 55.65
C ALA A 682 -28.89 -5.43 55.93
N ASP A 683 -29.24 -5.91 57.13
CA ASP A 683 -30.64 -6.06 57.56
C ASP A 683 -31.40 -4.73 57.46
N GLY A 684 -32.53 -4.74 56.76
CA GLY A 684 -33.32 -3.54 56.49
C GLY A 684 -34.04 -3.01 57.73
N THR A 685 -33.96 -1.70 57.95
CA THR A 685 -34.67 -0.99 59.03
C THR A 685 -36.07 -0.60 58.60
N VAL A 686 -37.10 -0.91 59.38
CA VAL A 686 -38.48 -0.47 59.13
C VAL A 686 -38.60 0.98 59.57
N THR A 687 -39.13 1.84 58.70
CA THR A 687 -39.57 3.19 59.01
C THR A 687 -41.09 3.17 59.00
N ASP A 688 -41.68 3.26 60.20
CA ASP A 688 -43.09 3.57 60.43
C ASP A 688 -43.35 5.01 59.95
N VAL A 689 -44.21 5.16 58.94
CA VAL A 689 -44.50 6.41 58.23
C VAL A 689 -45.78 7.07 58.75
N ASP A 690 -46.76 6.29 59.21
CA ASP A 690 -48.05 6.81 59.70
C ASP A 690 -48.10 7.05 61.23
N GLY A 691 -47.16 6.44 61.96
CA GLY A 691 -46.93 6.60 63.39
C GLY A 691 -47.82 5.72 64.28
N ASP A 692 -48.45 4.66 63.74
CA ASP A 692 -49.32 3.78 64.51
C ASP A 692 -48.58 2.79 65.43
N GLY A 693 -47.27 2.62 65.22
CA GLY A 693 -46.39 1.75 66.01
C GLY A 693 -46.31 0.30 65.53
N PHE A 694 -46.90 -0.02 64.40
CA PHE A 694 -46.85 -1.32 63.70
C PHE A 694 -46.32 -1.14 62.27
N ALA A 695 -46.11 -2.25 61.56
CA ALA A 695 -45.85 -2.22 60.13
C ALA A 695 -47.17 -2.13 59.35
N SER A 696 -47.32 -1.06 58.56
CA SER A 696 -48.52 -0.73 57.77
C SER A 696 -48.21 -0.57 56.27
N ILE A 697 -49.25 -0.65 55.42
CA ILE A 697 -49.10 -0.51 53.96
C ILE A 697 -48.64 0.90 53.63
N GLY A 698 -47.47 1.04 52.99
CA GLY A 698 -46.83 2.32 52.68
C GLY A 698 -45.64 2.68 53.57
N ASP A 699 -45.37 1.90 54.63
CA ASP A 699 -44.12 1.97 55.37
C ASP A 699 -42.92 1.52 54.54
N ILE A 700 -41.69 1.85 54.98
CA ILE A 700 -40.48 1.62 54.19
C ILE A 700 -39.49 0.74 54.97
N VAL A 701 -39.12 -0.40 54.39
CA VAL A 701 -37.93 -1.17 54.81
C VAL A 701 -36.73 -0.66 54.02
N ARG A 702 -35.88 0.11 54.72
CA ARG A 702 -34.65 0.67 54.16
C ARG A 702 -33.47 -0.24 54.46
N TYR A 703 -32.91 -0.84 53.41
CA TYR A 703 -31.70 -1.64 53.44
C TYR A 703 -30.47 -0.77 53.18
N GLU A 704 -29.40 -0.98 53.94
CA GLU A 704 -28.07 -0.45 53.59
C GLU A 704 -27.40 -1.43 52.63
N VAL A 705 -27.06 -0.95 51.42
CA VAL A 705 -26.44 -1.73 50.37
C VAL A 705 -25.09 -1.13 50.04
N SER A 706 -24.08 -1.96 49.94
CA SER A 706 -22.73 -1.49 49.66
C SER A 706 -22.10 -2.23 48.49
N ALA A 707 -21.64 -1.42 47.53
CA ALA A 707 -21.00 -1.84 46.31
C ALA A 707 -19.48 -1.67 46.42
N THR A 708 -18.73 -2.72 46.08
CA THR A 708 -17.27 -2.73 46.10
C THR A 708 -16.78 -3.06 44.69
N ASN A 709 -15.84 -2.28 44.15
CA ASN A 709 -15.15 -2.64 42.92
C ASN A 709 -14.10 -3.71 43.25
N ASP A 710 -14.38 -4.96 42.88
CA ASP A 710 -13.46 -6.10 43.05
C ASP A 710 -12.78 -6.53 41.75
N GLY A 711 -12.92 -5.73 40.68
CA GLY A 711 -12.23 -5.87 39.41
C GLY A 711 -10.78 -5.36 39.44
N ASN A 712 -10.18 -5.20 38.25
CA ASN A 712 -8.81 -4.68 38.09
C ASN A 712 -8.73 -3.27 37.47
N VAL A 713 -9.87 -2.62 37.22
CA VAL A 713 -9.99 -1.29 36.59
C VAL A 713 -11.03 -0.45 37.32
N ARG A 714 -10.93 0.88 37.21
CA ARG A 714 -11.90 1.83 37.77
C ARG A 714 -13.28 1.63 37.15
N LEU A 715 -14.33 1.75 37.98
CA LEU A 715 -15.72 1.76 37.53
C LEU A 715 -16.33 3.17 37.64
N THR A 716 -17.24 3.52 36.75
CA THR A 716 -17.99 4.78 36.74
C THR A 716 -19.48 4.51 36.58
N GLY A 717 -20.33 5.52 36.81
CA GLY A 717 -21.78 5.40 36.56
C GLY A 717 -22.51 4.36 37.42
N LEU A 718 -22.06 4.13 38.66
CA LEU A 718 -22.69 3.20 39.60
C LEU A 718 -24.19 3.52 39.77
N SER A 719 -25.03 2.53 39.49
CA SER A 719 -26.50 2.62 39.50
C SER A 719 -27.13 1.43 40.22
N GLY A 720 -28.44 1.51 40.51
CA GLY A 720 -29.19 0.44 41.21
C GLY A 720 -29.20 0.53 42.74
N ILE A 721 -28.39 1.40 43.34
CA ILE A 721 -28.46 1.78 44.77
C ILE A 721 -28.52 3.29 44.92
N ALA A 722 -29.28 3.80 45.90
CA ALA A 722 -29.36 5.23 46.19
C ALA A 722 -28.17 5.64 47.08
N ALA A 723 -27.05 6.00 46.45
CA ALA A 723 -25.86 6.47 47.16
C ALA A 723 -26.11 7.78 47.93
N ILE A 724 -25.55 7.91 49.14
CA ILE A 724 -25.65 9.13 49.94
C ILE A 724 -24.72 10.19 49.34
N ALA A 725 -25.32 11.15 48.62
CA ALA A 725 -24.71 12.25 47.87
C ALA A 725 -24.15 11.88 46.47
N THR A 726 -25.04 11.97 45.47
CA THR A 726 -24.77 12.01 44.02
C THR A 726 -24.02 13.29 43.58
N ALA A 727 -23.05 13.76 44.36
CA ALA A 727 -22.35 15.03 44.15
C ALA A 727 -20.81 14.90 44.01
N ASP A 728 -20.22 13.77 44.40
CA ASP A 728 -18.75 13.60 44.46
C ASP A 728 -18.20 12.42 43.61
N MET A 729 -19.08 11.56 43.08
CA MET A 729 -18.71 10.50 42.11
C MET A 729 -18.77 10.99 40.65
N GLY A 730 -18.10 12.13 40.37
CA GLY A 730 -17.89 12.62 39.00
C GLY A 730 -16.81 11.80 38.27
N ASP A 731 -15.93 12.48 37.55
CA ASP A 731 -14.79 11.87 36.82
C ASP A 731 -13.82 11.07 37.73
N THR A 732 -14.01 11.12 39.05
CA THR A 732 -13.24 10.38 40.07
C THR A 732 -13.47 8.87 40.04
N GLY A 733 -14.70 8.41 39.80
CA GLY A 733 -15.09 6.98 39.76
C GLY A 733 -14.92 6.18 41.07
N LEU A 734 -15.28 4.90 41.01
CA LEU A 734 -15.08 3.88 42.04
C LEU A 734 -13.76 3.14 41.76
N ALA A 735 -12.70 3.48 42.51
CA ALA A 735 -11.38 2.88 42.36
C ALA A 735 -11.37 1.38 42.74
N VAL A 736 -10.37 0.63 42.25
CA VAL A 736 -10.20 -0.79 42.60
C VAL A 736 -10.06 -0.97 44.11
N GLY A 737 -10.89 -1.83 44.70
CA GLY A 737 -10.98 -2.05 46.14
C GLY A 737 -11.73 -0.96 46.92
N GLN A 738 -12.19 0.11 46.27
CA GLN A 738 -13.07 1.10 46.90
C GLN A 738 -14.47 0.50 47.09
N ARG A 739 -15.11 0.90 48.20
CA ARG A 739 -16.44 0.49 48.63
C ARG A 739 -17.27 1.73 48.86
N GLU A 740 -18.44 1.80 48.21
CA GLU A 740 -19.45 2.82 48.44
C GLU A 740 -20.67 2.25 49.14
N VAL A 741 -21.40 3.10 49.86
CA VAL A 741 -22.58 2.71 50.65
C VAL A 741 -23.76 3.59 50.24
N GLY A 742 -24.86 2.94 49.87
CA GLY A 742 -26.13 3.57 49.55
C GLY A 742 -27.28 2.82 50.22
N THR A 743 -28.50 3.23 49.88
CA THR A 743 -29.72 2.60 50.41
C THR A 743 -30.59 2.03 49.31
N PHE A 744 -31.36 1.01 49.65
CA PHE A 744 -32.47 0.51 48.84
C PHE A 744 -33.73 0.50 49.70
N ASP A 745 -34.82 1.05 49.19
CA ASP A 745 -36.09 1.20 49.90
C ASP A 745 -37.12 0.24 49.31
N HIS A 746 -37.58 -0.72 50.11
CA HIS A 746 -38.76 -1.55 49.80
C HIS A 746 -39.97 -0.95 50.51
N VAL A 747 -41.01 -0.59 49.76
CA VAL A 747 -42.26 -0.04 50.31
C VAL A 747 -43.22 -1.19 50.58
N LEU A 748 -43.67 -1.33 51.84
CA LEU A 748 -44.52 -2.42 52.27
C LEU A 748 -45.88 -2.39 51.58
N ASP A 749 -46.27 -3.52 50.99
CA ASP A 749 -47.56 -3.69 50.31
C ASP A 749 -48.54 -4.61 51.07
N ALA A 750 -49.69 -4.88 50.45
CA ALA A 750 -50.72 -5.71 51.07
C ALA A 750 -50.33 -7.19 51.23
N GLU A 751 -49.37 -7.70 50.45
CA GLU A 751 -48.86 -9.07 50.55
C GLU A 751 -47.83 -9.18 51.69
N ASP A 752 -46.91 -8.22 51.81
CA ASP A 752 -45.96 -8.15 52.94
C ASP A 752 -46.68 -8.10 54.31
N ILE A 753 -47.70 -7.23 54.43
CA ILE A 753 -48.49 -7.11 55.68
C ILE A 753 -49.32 -8.37 55.94
N ALA A 754 -49.92 -8.98 54.91
CA ALA A 754 -50.68 -10.23 55.07
C ALA A 754 -49.80 -11.44 55.43
N ALA A 755 -48.54 -11.45 54.99
CA ALA A 755 -47.54 -12.44 55.34
C ALA A 755 -46.85 -12.16 56.70
N ALA A 756 -47.11 -10.99 57.31
CA ALA A 756 -46.39 -10.47 58.48
C ALA A 756 -44.86 -10.54 58.33
N SER A 757 -44.36 -10.43 57.09
CA SER A 757 -42.94 -10.57 56.75
C SER A 757 -42.66 -10.05 55.34
N VAL A 758 -41.47 -9.48 55.13
CA VAL A 758 -40.95 -9.19 53.79
C VAL A 758 -40.17 -10.40 53.30
N SER A 759 -40.44 -10.82 52.07
CA SER A 759 -39.69 -11.90 51.41
C SER A 759 -38.26 -11.47 51.01
N GLY A 760 -37.48 -12.36 50.39
CA GLY A 760 -36.09 -12.04 50.00
C GLY A 760 -36.03 -10.94 48.94
N VAL A 761 -35.53 -9.75 49.29
CA VAL A 761 -35.45 -8.59 48.37
C VAL A 761 -34.16 -8.65 47.57
N GLN A 762 -34.27 -8.76 46.24
CA GLN A 762 -33.11 -8.72 45.34
C GLN A 762 -32.77 -7.29 44.93
N VAL A 763 -31.53 -6.87 45.18
CA VAL A 763 -30.95 -5.61 44.73
C VAL A 763 -29.93 -5.89 43.64
N THR A 764 -30.11 -5.27 42.48
CA THR A 764 -29.17 -5.31 41.36
C THR A 764 -28.51 -3.95 41.23
N ALA A 765 -27.18 -3.93 41.06
CA ALA A 765 -26.42 -2.74 40.74
C ALA A 765 -25.56 -2.98 39.50
N SER A 766 -25.31 -1.93 38.72
CA SER A 766 -24.32 -1.97 37.64
C SER A 766 -23.46 -0.72 37.62
N ALA A 767 -22.26 -0.87 37.09
CA ALA A 767 -21.30 0.21 36.84
C ALA A 767 -20.48 -0.14 35.59
N PHE A 768 -19.75 0.82 35.03
CA PHE A 768 -19.08 0.69 33.74
C PHE A 768 -17.58 0.96 33.85
N ASN A 769 -16.79 0.24 33.05
CA ASN A 769 -15.43 0.64 32.71
C ASN A 769 -15.38 0.92 31.21
N GLY A 770 -15.49 2.19 30.83
CA GLY A 770 -15.65 2.54 29.41
C GLY A 770 -16.89 1.88 28.82
N ILE A 771 -16.73 1.16 27.71
CA ILE A 771 -17.80 0.36 27.08
C ILE A 771 -18.16 -0.94 27.80
N LEU A 772 -17.42 -1.37 28.82
CA LEU A 772 -17.61 -2.65 29.51
C LEU A 772 -18.52 -2.50 30.74
N GLU A 773 -19.60 -3.27 30.84
CA GLU A 773 -20.47 -3.30 32.01
C GLU A 773 -20.02 -4.33 33.06
N ALA A 774 -20.10 -3.95 34.33
CA ALA A 774 -20.04 -4.86 35.49
C ALA A 774 -21.35 -4.79 36.26
N THR A 775 -22.03 -5.93 36.38
CA THR A 775 -23.32 -6.07 37.07
C THR A 775 -23.20 -7.01 38.25
N ALA A 776 -23.88 -6.70 39.35
CA ALA A 776 -23.90 -7.51 40.56
C ALA A 776 -25.30 -7.58 41.16
N VAL A 777 -25.64 -8.71 41.76
CA VAL A 777 -26.93 -8.95 42.42
C VAL A 777 -26.68 -9.46 43.83
N VAL A 778 -27.43 -8.97 44.80
CA VAL A 778 -27.47 -9.48 46.18
C VAL A 778 -28.91 -9.60 46.64
N GLU A 779 -29.21 -10.60 47.47
CA GLU A 779 -30.52 -10.83 48.05
C GLU A 779 -30.47 -10.57 49.56
N ALA A 780 -31.36 -9.72 50.07
CA ALA A 780 -31.57 -9.57 51.51
C ALA A 780 -32.30 -10.80 52.06
N ALA A 781 -31.95 -11.23 53.27
CA ALA A 781 -32.74 -12.22 53.97
C ALA A 781 -34.16 -11.68 54.25
N GLY A 782 -35.17 -12.54 54.13
CA GLY A 782 -36.54 -12.21 54.51
C GLY A 782 -36.63 -11.86 56.00
N ARG A 783 -37.55 -10.95 56.35
CA ARG A 783 -37.63 -10.36 57.69
C ARG A 783 -39.08 -10.30 58.18
N ASP A 784 -39.31 -10.80 59.40
CA ASP A 784 -40.60 -10.69 60.09
C ASP A 784 -40.95 -9.22 60.41
N LEU A 785 -42.22 -8.87 60.23
CA LEU A 785 -42.80 -7.54 60.47
C LEU A 785 -43.70 -7.56 61.72
N GLU A 786 -43.62 -6.51 62.54
CA GLU A 786 -44.49 -6.34 63.70
C GLU A 786 -45.81 -5.67 63.26
N VAL A 787 -46.71 -6.46 62.69
CA VAL A 787 -48.03 -6.00 62.22
C VAL A 787 -49.05 -5.88 63.37
N ALA A 788 -50.03 -4.99 63.23
CA ALA A 788 -51.06 -4.77 64.24
C ALA A 788 -51.86 -6.05 64.54
N PRO A 789 -52.16 -6.38 65.82
CA PRO A 789 -52.96 -7.55 66.15
C PRO A 789 -54.35 -7.46 65.52
N ALA A 790 -54.76 -8.51 64.81
CA ALA A 790 -56.11 -8.61 64.26
C ALA A 790 -57.16 -8.41 65.36
N GLU A 791 -58.08 -7.47 65.15
CA GLU A 791 -59.17 -7.21 66.10
C GLU A 791 -60.00 -8.49 66.28
N PRO A 792 -60.27 -8.95 67.52
CA PRO A 792 -60.92 -10.24 67.73
C PRO A 792 -62.35 -10.18 67.19
N GLU A 793 -62.65 -11.01 66.18
CA GLU A 793 -64.00 -11.11 65.64
C GLU A 793 -65.01 -11.42 66.75
N THR A 794 -65.94 -10.49 66.96
CA THR A 794 -67.01 -10.64 67.92
C THR A 794 -68.11 -11.52 67.30
N PRO A 795 -68.52 -12.63 67.94
CA PRO A 795 -69.61 -13.45 67.43
C PRO A 795 -70.93 -12.65 67.40
N GLY A 796 -71.34 -12.23 66.20
CA GLY A 796 -72.62 -11.56 65.97
C GLY A 796 -73.78 -12.55 65.91
N ASP A 797 -74.84 -12.28 66.68
CA ASP A 797 -76.02 -13.15 66.78
C ASP A 797 -76.75 -13.40 65.45
N THR A 798 -77.09 -14.67 65.18
CA THR A 798 -78.18 -15.02 64.26
C THR A 798 -79.55 -14.79 64.89
N PRO A 799 -80.51 -14.25 64.14
CA PRO A 799 -81.67 -15.07 63.75
C PRO A 799 -82.06 -14.83 62.27
N GLY A 800 -82.61 -15.77 61.50
CA GLY A 800 -83.17 -17.08 61.83
C GLY A 800 -84.64 -17.15 61.44
N GLU A 801 -84.97 -17.75 60.28
CA GLU A 801 -86.36 -18.08 59.92
C GLU A 801 -86.43 -19.31 58.98
N THR A 802 -87.48 -20.12 59.19
CA THR A 802 -87.88 -21.35 58.46
C THR A 802 -89.29 -21.09 57.85
N PRO A 803 -90.02 -22.02 57.17
CA PRO A 803 -89.71 -23.40 56.74
C PRO A 803 -90.11 -23.78 55.27
N GLY A 804 -89.54 -24.88 54.78
CA GLY A 804 -90.26 -26.01 54.15
C GLY A 804 -91.03 -25.89 52.81
N GLU A 805 -90.65 -26.71 51.83
CA GLU A 805 -91.46 -27.87 51.35
C GLU A 805 -90.62 -28.80 50.41
N THR A 806 -91.05 -30.05 50.25
CA THR A 806 -90.49 -31.14 49.40
C THR A 806 -91.60 -31.67 48.46
N PRO A 807 -91.43 -32.69 47.57
CA PRO A 807 -90.27 -33.54 47.21
C PRO A 807 -90.00 -33.70 45.68
N GLY A 808 -89.00 -34.51 45.29
CA GLY A 808 -88.78 -34.90 43.87
C GLY A 808 -87.60 -35.85 43.57
N GLU A 809 -87.71 -37.11 43.97
CA GLU A 809 -87.16 -38.37 43.40
C GLU A 809 -85.72 -38.49 42.79
N THR A 810 -85.03 -39.57 43.20
CA THR A 810 -83.78 -40.18 42.66
C THR A 810 -84.12 -41.21 41.54
N PRO A 811 -83.24 -42.10 40.97
CA PRO A 811 -81.82 -42.42 41.30
C PRO A 811 -80.84 -42.77 40.13
N GLY A 812 -79.56 -43.00 40.49
CA GLY A 812 -78.65 -43.98 39.84
C GLY A 812 -77.56 -43.42 38.91
N GLU A 813 -76.36 -44.01 38.77
CA GLU A 813 -75.65 -45.08 39.49
C GLU A 813 -74.11 -44.88 39.35
N THR A 814 -73.32 -45.49 40.24
CA THR A 814 -71.83 -45.51 40.31
C THR A 814 -71.23 -46.69 39.49
N PRO A 815 -69.93 -47.12 39.58
CA PRO A 815 -68.66 -46.53 40.11
C PRO A 815 -67.39 -46.70 39.20
N GLY A 816 -66.23 -46.17 39.66
CA GLY A 816 -64.89 -46.79 39.45
C GLY A 816 -63.88 -45.95 38.65
N GLY A 817 -62.57 -45.87 38.99
CA GLY A 817 -61.82 -46.48 40.11
C GLY A 817 -60.43 -45.82 40.30
N THR A 818 -59.76 -46.15 41.41
CA THR A 818 -58.47 -45.60 41.92
C THR A 818 -57.22 -46.30 41.32
N PRO A 819 -55.96 -45.99 41.76
CA PRO A 819 -55.23 -44.71 41.77
C PRO A 819 -53.82 -44.83 41.12
N GLY A 820 -53.07 -43.73 40.89
CA GLY A 820 -51.74 -43.83 40.22
C GLY A 820 -50.81 -42.62 40.31
N ASN A 821 -50.01 -42.59 41.38
CA ASN A 821 -48.83 -41.78 41.70
C ASN A 821 -47.91 -41.28 40.54
N GLY A 822 -47.37 -40.06 40.65
CA GLY A 822 -45.97 -39.78 40.27
C GLY A 822 -45.64 -38.63 39.28
N GLN A 823 -44.90 -37.63 39.79
CA GLN A 823 -43.81 -36.89 39.12
C GLN A 823 -44.13 -35.64 38.24
N LEU A 824 -43.88 -34.46 38.85
CA LEU A 824 -43.50 -33.17 38.24
C LEU A 824 -42.07 -33.25 37.62
N PRO A 825 -41.53 -32.26 36.84
CA PRO A 825 -41.94 -30.84 36.73
C PRO A 825 -41.97 -30.26 35.29
N GLY A 826 -42.21 -28.95 35.14
CA GLY A 826 -41.89 -28.20 33.90
C GLY A 826 -42.85 -27.06 33.51
N GLU A 827 -42.79 -25.95 34.25
CA GLU A 827 -42.92 -24.54 33.79
C GLU A 827 -43.93 -24.13 32.68
N ASN A 828 -44.94 -23.36 33.12
CA ASN A 828 -45.64 -22.30 32.35
C ASN A 828 -44.68 -21.08 32.10
N PRO A 829 -45.05 -20.00 31.35
CA PRO A 829 -46.35 -19.60 30.75
C PRO A 829 -46.26 -19.28 29.22
N GLY A 830 -47.30 -18.85 28.49
CA GLY A 830 -48.72 -18.58 28.77
C GLY A 830 -49.41 -17.92 27.56
N ALA A 831 -50.64 -17.40 27.76
CA ALA A 831 -51.44 -16.57 26.82
C ALA A 831 -52.07 -17.22 25.55
N THR A 832 -53.29 -17.73 25.73
CA THR A 832 -54.39 -17.86 24.74
C THR A 832 -55.08 -16.51 24.43
N PRO A 833 -56.17 -16.44 23.63
CA PRO A 833 -56.44 -16.87 22.24
C PRO A 833 -56.81 -15.64 21.35
N THR A 834 -57.12 -15.72 20.04
CA THR A 834 -58.48 -15.96 19.48
C THR A 834 -58.50 -16.13 17.94
N ASP A 835 -59.42 -16.99 17.48
CA ASP A 835 -60.33 -16.89 16.33
C ASP A 835 -59.82 -16.71 14.86
N LYS A 836 -59.74 -17.87 14.19
CA LYS A 836 -60.31 -18.15 12.85
C LYS A 836 -61.86 -18.07 12.89
N PRO A 837 -62.65 -18.09 11.77
CA PRO A 837 -62.40 -18.76 10.47
C PRO A 837 -62.77 -17.92 9.22
N ILE A 838 -62.60 -18.38 7.96
CA ILE A 838 -63.57 -19.21 7.20
C ILE A 838 -62.95 -19.68 5.85
N GLU A 839 -63.14 -20.98 5.53
CA GLU A 839 -63.43 -21.66 4.24
C GLU A 839 -62.87 -21.17 2.87
N THR A 840 -62.64 -21.98 1.82
CA THR A 840 -62.55 -23.46 1.56
C THR A 840 -61.79 -23.71 0.23
N PRO A 841 -61.40 -24.97 -0.13
CA PRO A 841 -60.52 -25.26 -1.28
C PRO A 841 -61.16 -26.03 -2.48
N GLY A 842 -60.46 -26.07 -3.62
CA GLY A 842 -60.67 -26.99 -4.76
C GLY A 842 -60.01 -26.43 -6.06
N ALA A 843 -58.89 -26.94 -6.60
CA ALA A 843 -58.52 -28.28 -7.08
C ALA A 843 -59.11 -28.66 -8.47
N VAL A 844 -58.24 -28.92 -9.46
CA VAL A 844 -58.23 -30.05 -10.44
C VAL A 844 -57.14 -29.82 -11.52
N VAL A 845 -56.70 -30.90 -12.18
CA VAL A 845 -55.44 -31.05 -12.95
C VAL A 845 -55.68 -31.21 -14.48
N THR A 846 -54.58 -31.10 -15.25
CA THR A 846 -54.27 -31.19 -16.71
C THR A 846 -54.90 -32.42 -17.47
N PRO A 847 -54.79 -32.65 -18.83
CA PRO A 847 -53.59 -32.47 -19.69
C PRO A 847 -53.68 -32.34 -21.25
N THR A 848 -52.47 -32.42 -21.88
CA THR A 848 -52.09 -32.99 -23.21
C THR A 848 -52.00 -32.18 -24.53
N ASP A 849 -50.84 -32.37 -25.18
CA ASP A 849 -50.49 -32.48 -26.62
C ASP A 849 -50.23 -31.29 -27.61
N LYS A 850 -49.18 -31.50 -28.45
CA LYS A 850 -48.76 -30.78 -29.69
C LYS A 850 -49.33 -31.55 -30.94
N PRO A 851 -48.93 -31.37 -32.23
CA PRO A 851 -48.14 -30.33 -32.94
C PRO A 851 -48.72 -29.87 -34.34
N GLY A 852 -47.99 -29.03 -35.10
CA GLY A 852 -48.04 -28.96 -36.59
C GLY A 852 -48.19 -27.53 -37.19
N TRP A 853 -47.24 -26.96 -37.96
CA TRP A 853 -46.74 -27.20 -39.36
C TRP A 853 -47.43 -26.32 -40.45
N THR A 854 -46.80 -25.22 -40.92
CA THR A 854 -46.17 -25.02 -42.28
C THR A 854 -47.05 -24.41 -43.40
N PRO A 855 -46.55 -24.03 -44.62
CA PRO A 855 -45.16 -23.87 -45.15
C PRO A 855 -44.84 -22.60 -46.00
N GLY A 856 -43.53 -22.40 -46.32
CA GLY A 856 -42.99 -21.75 -47.55
C GLY A 856 -42.65 -20.25 -47.46
N ALA A 857 -41.74 -19.63 -48.25
CA ALA A 857 -40.72 -20.02 -49.25
C ALA A 857 -39.93 -18.73 -49.67
N THR A 858 -38.69 -18.65 -50.20
CA THR A 858 -37.58 -19.60 -50.51
C THR A 858 -36.22 -18.86 -50.69
N GLN A 859 -35.11 -19.62 -50.76
CA GLN A 859 -33.73 -19.29 -51.19
C GLN A 859 -33.57 -18.90 -52.70
N PRO A 860 -32.36 -18.61 -53.29
CA PRO A 860 -31.06 -18.07 -52.79
C PRO A 860 -30.47 -16.91 -53.72
N PRO A 861 -29.17 -16.81 -54.17
CA PRO A 861 -28.10 -15.99 -53.51
C PRO A 861 -27.19 -15.07 -54.40
N ALA A 862 -26.47 -14.13 -53.75
CA ALA A 862 -25.15 -13.54 -54.13
C ALA A 862 -25.03 -12.76 -55.50
N PRO A 863 -23.85 -12.26 -55.97
CA PRO A 863 -22.53 -11.96 -55.36
C PRO A 863 -21.86 -10.61 -55.84
N VAL A 864 -20.57 -10.39 -55.51
CA VAL A 864 -19.49 -9.62 -56.22
C VAL A 864 -19.26 -8.09 -56.00
N GLU A 865 -17.96 -7.78 -56.01
CA GLU A 865 -17.12 -6.58 -55.94
C GLU A 865 -17.43 -5.37 -56.87
N SER A 866 -16.89 -4.19 -56.50
CA SER A 866 -16.04 -3.31 -57.35
C SER A 866 -15.52 -2.14 -56.47
N ALA A 867 -14.23 -1.79 -56.35
CA ALA A 867 -13.15 -1.50 -57.31
C ALA A 867 -13.04 -0.01 -57.72
N LEU A 868 -11.88 0.58 -57.37
CA LEU A 868 -11.11 1.63 -58.08
C LEU A 868 -11.82 2.86 -58.68
N SER A 869 -11.34 4.05 -58.27
CA SER A 869 -11.01 5.10 -59.24
C SER A 869 -9.78 5.90 -58.81
N THR A 870 -8.91 6.16 -59.79
CA THR A 870 -7.62 6.86 -59.65
C THR A 870 -7.67 8.12 -60.51
N GLU A 871 -7.18 9.26 -60.01
CA GLU A 871 -6.61 10.40 -60.75
C GLU A 871 -6.17 11.43 -59.69
N ALA A 872 -4.90 11.86 -59.53
CA ALA A 872 -3.99 12.50 -60.50
C ALA A 872 -4.58 13.82 -61.03
N GLN A 873 -3.88 14.96 -61.10
CA GLN A 873 -2.44 15.13 -61.32
C GLN A 873 -2.02 16.62 -61.13
N THR A 874 -0.87 16.93 -60.50
CA THR A 874 0.05 18.10 -60.80
C THR A 874 -0.53 19.55 -60.74
N ASN A 875 0.16 20.72 -60.82
CA ASN A 875 1.57 21.21 -60.85
C ASN A 875 1.52 22.75 -60.54
N VAL A 876 2.55 23.54 -60.15
CA VAL A 876 3.85 23.31 -59.46
C VAL A 876 4.53 24.68 -59.16
N LYS A 877 5.26 24.87 -58.03
CA LYS A 877 6.32 25.91 -57.79
C LYS A 877 5.89 27.42 -57.83
N GLU A 878 6.64 28.43 -57.33
CA GLU A 878 8.02 28.56 -56.81
C GLU A 878 8.24 29.86 -55.95
N VAL A 879 9.39 29.91 -55.26
CA VAL A 879 10.29 31.08 -54.98
C VAL A 879 9.95 32.18 -53.92
N LEU A 880 11.02 32.39 -53.13
CA LEU A 880 11.41 33.42 -52.15
C LEU A 880 10.94 34.88 -52.32
N ALA A 881 10.80 35.58 -51.19
CA ALA A 881 11.50 36.85 -50.93
C ALA A 881 11.71 37.14 -49.42
N THR A 882 12.80 37.85 -49.10
CA THR A 882 13.26 38.23 -47.75
C THR A 882 12.83 39.66 -47.34
N THR A 883 13.21 40.07 -46.11
CA THR A 883 13.07 41.42 -45.50
C THR A 883 11.68 41.77 -44.94
N GLY A 884 11.52 42.58 -43.87
CA GLY A 884 12.51 43.11 -42.92
C GLY A 884 11.98 44.31 -42.10
N THR A 885 12.17 44.27 -40.79
CA THR A 885 12.22 45.42 -39.83
C THR A 885 11.05 46.43 -39.66
N ASN A 886 10.66 46.57 -38.39
CA ASN A 886 10.37 47.82 -37.64
C ASN A 886 9.02 48.56 -37.75
N ALA A 887 8.27 48.46 -36.62
CA ALA A 887 7.71 49.54 -35.80
C ALA A 887 6.71 50.58 -36.38
N THR A 888 5.60 50.84 -35.65
CA THR A 888 5.36 52.11 -34.90
C THR A 888 4.05 52.09 -34.09
N MET A 889 4.13 52.64 -32.87
CA MET A 889 3.12 53.02 -31.86
C MET A 889 1.65 53.36 -32.25
N LEU A 890 0.75 53.03 -31.31
CA LEU A 890 -0.36 53.86 -30.77
C LEU A 890 -0.65 53.30 -29.35
N VAL A 891 -0.45 53.94 -28.19
CA VAL A 891 -0.85 55.25 -27.59
C VAL A 891 -2.33 55.34 -27.20
N LEU A 892 -2.56 55.28 -25.88
CA LEU A 892 -3.67 55.74 -24.99
C LEU A 892 -3.85 54.65 -23.91
N GLY A 893 -3.70 54.86 -22.60
CA GLY A 893 -3.78 56.01 -21.70
C GLY A 893 -4.56 55.52 -20.45
N GLY A 894 -4.37 55.95 -19.20
CA GLY A 894 -3.42 56.85 -18.53
C GLY A 894 -3.86 57.01 -17.05
N PHE A 895 -3.14 57.79 -16.23
CA PHE A 895 -3.60 58.33 -14.93
C PHE A 895 -3.81 57.32 -13.75
N LEU A 896 -3.49 57.58 -12.47
CA LEU A 896 -2.76 58.69 -11.82
C LEU A 896 -2.39 58.39 -10.32
N LEU A 897 -1.24 58.92 -9.83
CA LEU A 897 -0.83 59.31 -8.44
C LEU A 897 -0.67 58.31 -7.24
N LEU A 898 0.48 58.54 -6.55
CA LEU A 898 0.76 58.52 -5.09
C LEU A 898 0.70 57.19 -4.27
N GLY A 899 1.62 56.97 -3.32
CA GLY A 899 2.79 57.77 -2.95
C GLY A 899 3.53 57.30 -1.67
N LEU A 900 4.72 57.88 -1.45
CA LEU A 900 5.56 57.95 -0.23
C LEU A 900 5.58 56.79 0.80
N GLY A 901 6.80 56.35 1.16
CA GLY A 901 7.01 55.52 2.36
C GLY A 901 8.46 55.09 2.59
N ALA A 902 9.40 56.02 2.76
CA ALA A 902 10.79 55.67 3.08
C ALA A 902 11.00 55.42 4.58
N LEU A 903 11.73 54.36 4.94
CA LEU A 903 12.56 54.40 6.16
C LEU A 903 13.82 53.55 6.05
N VAL A 904 14.97 54.21 6.16
CA VAL A 904 16.29 53.58 6.35
C VAL A 904 16.53 53.44 7.85
N VAL A 905 16.88 52.25 8.32
CA VAL A 905 17.53 52.06 9.61
C VAL A 905 18.78 51.19 9.44
N VAL A 906 19.94 51.84 9.50
CA VAL A 906 21.23 51.17 9.71
C VAL A 906 21.47 51.05 11.20
N ARG A 907 21.70 49.84 11.72
CA ARG A 907 22.52 49.67 12.93
C ARG A 907 23.17 48.29 13.04
N THR A 908 24.49 48.34 13.15
CA THR A 908 25.41 47.24 13.49
C THR A 908 25.25 46.77 14.94
N SER A 909 25.39 45.47 15.23
CA SER A 909 26.60 44.95 15.92
C SER A 909 26.54 43.48 16.40
N ARG A 910 27.64 42.73 16.12
CA ARG A 910 28.36 41.74 16.97
C ARG A 910 27.63 40.67 17.82
N ARG A 911 28.10 39.42 17.61
CA ARG A 911 28.42 38.33 18.59
C ARG A 911 27.24 37.82 19.46
N THR A 912 27.15 36.54 19.84
CA THR A 912 28.21 35.58 20.26
C THR A 912 27.86 34.13 19.89
N ARG A 913 28.85 33.24 20.03
CA ARG A 913 28.72 31.77 20.03
C ARG A 913 27.66 31.30 21.06
N HIS A 914 26.96 30.22 20.75
CA HIS A 914 27.31 28.94 21.38
C HIS A 914 27.21 27.79 20.39
#